data_AF-A0A8S1S835-F1
#
_entry.id   AF-A0A8S1S835-F1
#
_cell.length_a   1.000
_cell.length_b   1.000
_cell.length_c   1.000
_cell.angle_alpha   90.00
_cell.angle_beta   90.00
_cell.angle_gamma   90.00
#
_symmetry.space_group_name_H-M   'P 1'
#
loop_
_entity.id
_entity.type
_entity.pdbx_description
1 polymer ?
#
loop_
_entity_poly.entity_id
_entity_poly.type
_entity_poly.pdbx_seq_one_letter_code
_entity_poly.pdbx_strand_id
1 'polypeptide(L)'
;MQGQPIPFIELKETQTKEGLETIFEIHPQAIKMLQSIADRKVAVLTIAGPQRTGKSFLANRVLKRQKGFAVGPTTMPCTKGIWLWSQPIPLNENTSILLMDTEGLNSVQRDLGVDTKIFSISLLLSSMFVFNQLGHIDEQSIENLSLVIKLSENISVGSEDKSLSQFFPTFLWVLRDFSLDLRGRTPSEYLEFALQDQSNPGPDGERKNLIRRKIREYFKFRDCICMVRPIQDERRLARVEEEDWNALRPEFIAAVYDFERRVSKNIPPKQINGITLTAEMFLKLSLEYVDAINSGGIPQILSSLDRVIQQEARNLLEELKSQFSKSYQDALSKLKAPFEDEELIQLNKQIQAEIFQRLDQKSKEIIDNSKIISMKKELHDMMSQDLQTRLEINKEQSTTVANQILQKFFNTFQVPVLDNVDSIKSSLLVDQFQIYSRFFKYYMENVKGHQKYKHFSEKVPSFLFSHFEKLILNVQKVYIEENNQTKKYLVQAREGEERLRKTIANQESLLYEIQKERDQLKYEIENWSRETNKQEKIKSLELEACQAKVMQLMQELQNKKEKNQKLKLDFQNLQDQLQRVRNELNGKRVECQQLLKRMSDDNQSFREPGEEISNDLVLQYKDMKQQAHQMNDFFKRRAMDHSQQSIFIQEISKLQQDKFNEIIKLREDYKQKKLKMKEDLEQEKKSLKNNLEHFIKQNEELKAKNMTYYEKYEQAQKNQQHLKQIQSENQRLGQRLEEKSENLDMHIQVIENFTKDIEKLTGIREDLEQKLAFMNSEKSQLISFKESFPYILKEALKWVLKQNSKIKHAMKSVGEEEQKIIRDCFHEVGINV
;
A
#
# COMPACT_ATOMS: atom_id res chain seq x y z
N MET A 1 -20.09 -19.89 84.41
CA MET A 1 -19.87 -19.40 85.79
C MET A 1 -21.18 -19.51 86.53
N GLN A 2 -21.19 -20.05 87.76
CA GLN A 2 -22.35 -19.89 88.63
C GLN A 2 -22.52 -18.38 88.89
N GLY A 3 -23.70 -17.82 88.64
CA GLY A 3 -23.95 -16.40 88.90
C GLY A 3 -23.53 -15.99 90.32
N GLN A 4 -23.02 -14.78 90.45
CA GLN A 4 -22.55 -14.18 91.70
C GLN A 4 -22.93 -12.69 91.75
N PRO A 5 -23.05 -12.09 92.94
CA PRO A 5 -23.26 -10.65 93.03
C PRO A 5 -21.99 -9.91 92.61
N ILE A 6 -22.12 -8.94 91.71
CA ILE A 6 -21.04 -8.05 91.28
C ILE A 6 -21.45 -6.59 91.56
N PRO A 7 -20.52 -5.73 91.98
CA PRO A 7 -20.82 -4.30 92.09
C PRO A 7 -21.13 -3.74 90.70
N PHE A 8 -22.15 -2.88 90.64
CA PHE A 8 -22.54 -2.17 89.41
C PHE A 8 -22.22 -0.69 89.52
N ILE A 9 -22.77 0.00 90.52
CA ILE A 9 -22.45 1.40 90.81
C ILE A 9 -21.85 1.47 92.20
N GLU A 10 -20.58 1.85 92.27
CA GLU A 10 -19.81 1.98 93.51
C GLU A 10 -19.69 3.44 93.92
N LEU A 11 -19.45 3.65 95.21
CA LEU A 11 -19.16 4.97 95.77
C LEU A 11 -17.66 5.05 96.02
N LYS A 12 -17.01 6.07 95.47
CA LYS A 12 -15.61 6.41 95.76
C LYS A 12 -15.55 7.74 96.48
N GLU A 13 -14.82 7.78 97.59
CA GLU A 13 -14.53 9.03 98.30
C GLU A 13 -13.31 9.68 97.67
N THR A 14 -13.45 10.92 97.23
CA THR A 14 -12.37 11.73 96.65
C THR A 14 -12.14 12.96 97.51
N GLN A 15 -10.89 13.26 97.84
CA GLN A 15 -10.52 14.45 98.59
C GLN A 15 -10.56 15.67 97.65
N THR A 16 -11.43 16.63 97.93
CA THR A 16 -11.52 17.91 97.21
C THR A 16 -11.06 19.06 98.10
N LYS A 17 -10.92 20.27 97.53
CA LYS A 17 -10.49 21.48 98.26
C LYS A 17 -11.49 21.91 99.35
N GLU A 18 -12.73 21.41 99.30
CA GLU A 18 -13.83 21.77 100.19
C GLU A 18 -14.23 20.64 101.17
N GLY A 19 -13.62 19.45 101.05
CA GLY A 19 -13.90 18.31 101.93
C GLY A 19 -13.75 16.94 101.25
N LEU A 20 -14.31 15.89 101.86
CA LEU A 20 -14.47 14.58 101.23
C LEU A 20 -15.75 14.59 100.39
N GLU A 21 -15.62 14.42 99.07
CA GLU A 21 -16.77 14.30 98.16
C GLU A 21 -16.95 12.85 97.73
N THR A 22 -18.20 12.38 97.67
CA THR A 22 -18.53 11.02 97.22
C THR A 22 -18.96 11.04 95.76
N ILE A 23 -18.21 10.35 94.89
CA ILE A 23 -18.51 10.18 93.47
C ILE A 23 -19.02 8.76 93.18
N PHE A 24 -19.91 8.65 92.21
CA PHE A 24 -20.46 7.39 91.71
C PHE A 24 -19.67 6.92 90.49
N GLU A 25 -19.38 5.62 90.37
CA GLU A 25 -18.71 5.08 89.18
C GLU A 25 -19.29 3.71 88.82
N ILE A 26 -19.42 3.43 87.52
CA ILE A 26 -19.81 2.10 87.05
C ILE A 26 -18.62 1.16 87.09
N HIS A 27 -18.77 0.05 87.81
CA HIS A 27 -17.70 -0.90 88.00
C HIS A 27 -17.35 -1.67 86.70
N PRO A 28 -16.06 -1.82 86.35
CA PRO A 28 -15.63 -2.44 85.09
C PRO A 28 -16.14 -3.89 84.86
N GLN A 29 -16.37 -4.66 85.93
CA GLN A 29 -16.93 -6.02 85.78
C GLN A 29 -18.37 -5.98 85.26
N ALA A 30 -19.18 -5.00 85.68
CA ALA A 30 -20.54 -4.84 85.20
C ALA A 30 -20.56 -4.36 83.74
N ILE A 31 -19.63 -3.48 83.35
CA ILE A 31 -19.43 -3.05 81.95
C ILE A 31 -19.20 -4.27 81.05
N LYS A 32 -18.23 -5.13 81.41
CA LYS A 32 -17.93 -6.35 80.66
C LYS A 32 -19.12 -7.31 80.59
N MET A 33 -19.87 -7.44 81.68
CA MET A 33 -21.07 -8.29 81.71
C MET A 33 -22.13 -7.76 80.74
N LEU A 34 -22.44 -6.46 80.78
CA LEU A 34 -23.43 -5.85 79.88
C LEU A 34 -22.99 -5.91 78.41
N GLN A 35 -21.69 -5.72 78.13
CA GLN A 35 -21.12 -5.86 76.78
C GLN A 35 -21.23 -7.31 76.25
N SER A 36 -21.12 -8.33 77.11
CA SER A 36 -21.27 -9.73 76.69
C SER A 36 -22.67 -10.09 76.20
N ILE A 37 -23.65 -9.25 76.52
CA ILE A 37 -25.06 -9.38 76.11
C ILE A 37 -25.54 -8.13 75.36
N ALA A 38 -24.63 -7.38 74.72
CA ALA A 38 -24.87 -6.05 74.14
C ALA A 38 -26.17 -5.95 73.34
N ASP A 39 -26.45 -6.93 72.48
CA ASP A 39 -27.60 -6.96 71.58
C ASP A 39 -28.92 -7.41 72.24
N ARG A 40 -28.87 -8.01 73.43
CA ARG A 40 -30.08 -8.51 74.11
C ARG A 40 -30.87 -7.36 74.71
N LYS A 41 -32.19 -7.42 74.61
CA LYS A 41 -33.11 -6.49 75.29
C LYS A 41 -33.03 -6.74 76.78
N VAL A 42 -33.16 -5.69 77.59
CA VAL A 42 -33.05 -5.81 79.06
C VAL A 42 -34.35 -5.43 79.76
N ALA A 43 -34.68 -6.15 80.83
CA ALA A 43 -35.71 -5.81 81.80
C ALA A 43 -35.02 -5.64 83.15
N VAL A 44 -35.21 -4.52 83.85
CA VAL A 44 -34.45 -4.24 85.07
C VAL A 44 -35.35 -4.38 86.29
N LEU A 45 -35.04 -5.34 87.16
CA LEU A 45 -35.72 -5.51 88.45
C LEU A 45 -34.83 -4.96 89.54
N THR A 46 -35.30 -3.93 90.24
CA THR A 46 -34.57 -3.37 91.38
C THR A 46 -35.34 -3.56 92.67
N ILE A 47 -34.66 -4.04 93.71
CA ILE A 47 -35.21 -4.16 95.06
C ILE A 47 -34.54 -3.13 95.96
N ALA A 48 -35.33 -2.17 96.44
CA ALA A 48 -34.88 -1.04 97.24
C ALA A 48 -35.74 -0.87 98.49
N GLY A 49 -35.26 -0.08 99.45
CA GLY A 49 -35.95 0.18 100.73
C GLY A 49 -35.00 0.28 101.91
N PRO A 50 -35.53 0.51 103.13
CA PRO A 50 -34.71 0.72 104.33
C PRO A 50 -33.73 -0.42 104.60
N GLN A 51 -32.65 -0.13 105.33
CA GLN A 51 -31.70 -1.17 105.74
C GLN A 51 -32.39 -2.23 106.62
N ARG A 52 -31.89 -3.48 106.56
CA ARG A 52 -32.38 -4.62 107.40
C ARG A 52 -33.82 -5.07 107.18
N THR A 53 -34.42 -4.73 106.06
CA THR A 53 -35.80 -5.14 105.71
C THR A 53 -35.87 -6.48 104.94
N GLY A 54 -34.74 -7.14 104.69
CA GLY A 54 -34.69 -8.42 103.96
C GLY A 54 -34.77 -8.29 102.43
N LYS A 55 -34.18 -7.24 101.85
CA LYS A 55 -34.10 -6.99 100.39
C LYS A 55 -33.35 -8.09 99.64
N SER A 56 -32.11 -8.35 100.05
CA SER A 56 -31.24 -9.35 99.43
C SER A 56 -31.82 -10.77 99.53
N PHE A 57 -32.60 -11.05 100.58
CA PHE A 57 -33.39 -12.29 100.67
C PHE A 57 -34.41 -12.37 99.52
N LEU A 58 -35.22 -11.32 99.28
CA LEU A 58 -36.17 -11.30 98.16
C LEU A 58 -35.45 -11.37 96.81
N ALA A 59 -34.29 -10.73 96.66
CA ALA A 59 -33.47 -10.83 95.45
C ALA A 59 -33.04 -12.28 95.18
N ASN A 60 -32.58 -12.99 96.22
CA ASN A 60 -32.22 -14.40 96.12
C ASN A 60 -33.42 -15.27 95.74
N ARG A 61 -34.62 -14.93 96.23
CA ARG A 61 -35.85 -15.62 95.86
C ARG A 61 -36.23 -15.46 94.40
N VAL A 62 -36.00 -14.30 93.78
CA VAL A 62 -36.16 -14.12 92.33
C VAL A 62 -35.20 -15.04 91.55
N LEU A 63 -34.01 -15.29 92.07
CA LEU A 63 -33.05 -16.27 91.52
C LEU A 63 -33.44 -17.73 91.79
N LYS A 64 -34.57 -17.96 92.49
CA LYS A 64 -35.02 -19.28 93.00
C LYS A 64 -33.98 -19.96 93.88
N ARG A 65 -33.24 -19.17 94.67
CA ARG A 65 -32.19 -19.62 95.58
C ARG A 65 -32.40 -19.04 96.98
N GLN A 66 -31.88 -19.72 97.99
CA GLN A 66 -31.80 -19.13 99.34
C GLN A 66 -30.52 -18.30 99.52
N LYS A 67 -29.42 -18.70 98.86
CA LYS A 67 -28.11 -18.03 98.92
C LYS A 67 -27.75 -17.40 97.57
N GLY A 68 -27.23 -16.18 97.60
CA GLY A 68 -26.87 -15.38 96.42
C GLY A 68 -26.21 -14.07 96.84
N PHE A 69 -26.95 -12.96 96.78
CA PHE A 69 -26.60 -11.71 97.45
C PHE A 69 -26.45 -11.95 98.95
N ALA A 70 -25.45 -11.32 99.57
CA ALA A 70 -25.14 -11.52 100.98
C ALA A 70 -26.25 -10.99 101.89
N VAL A 71 -26.77 -11.83 102.78
CA VAL A 71 -27.70 -11.42 103.86
C VAL A 71 -26.91 -11.46 105.17
N GLY A 72 -26.80 -10.34 105.89
CA GLY A 72 -26.00 -10.29 107.12
C GLY A 72 -26.84 -10.06 108.39
N PRO A 73 -26.56 -10.78 109.49
CA PRO A 73 -27.26 -10.63 110.78
C PRO A 73 -26.74 -9.46 111.63
N THR A 74 -25.62 -8.83 111.26
CA THR A 74 -24.94 -7.78 112.05
C THR A 74 -25.52 -6.38 111.77
N THR A 75 -25.11 -5.35 112.52
CA THR A 75 -25.57 -3.97 112.32
C THR A 75 -24.92 -3.26 111.13
N MET A 76 -23.76 -3.71 110.62
CA MET A 76 -23.01 -3.07 109.51
C MET A 76 -23.58 -3.35 108.10
N PRO A 77 -23.87 -2.33 107.26
CA PRO A 77 -24.47 -2.52 105.93
C PRO A 77 -23.75 -3.58 105.09
N CYS A 78 -24.51 -4.54 104.56
CA CYS A 78 -23.97 -5.64 103.76
C CYS A 78 -23.77 -5.27 102.29
N THR A 79 -24.52 -4.29 101.80
CA THR A 79 -24.54 -3.86 100.40
C THR A 79 -24.17 -2.39 100.36
N LYS A 80 -23.06 -2.04 99.68
CA LYS A 80 -22.67 -0.64 99.44
C LYS A 80 -22.90 -0.29 97.97
N GLY A 81 -23.62 0.79 97.68
CA GLY A 81 -23.96 1.18 96.30
C GLY A 81 -25.04 0.29 95.68
N ILE A 82 -24.91 0.01 94.38
CA ILE A 82 -25.87 -0.80 93.63
C ILE A 82 -25.16 -2.02 93.04
N TRP A 83 -25.75 -3.19 93.21
CA TRP A 83 -25.16 -4.48 92.82
C TRP A 83 -26.01 -5.16 91.75
N LEU A 84 -25.35 -5.84 90.82
CA LEU A 84 -25.98 -6.68 89.80
C LEU A 84 -25.72 -8.15 90.09
N TRP A 85 -26.66 -9.00 89.69
CA TRP A 85 -26.37 -10.43 89.54
C TRP A 85 -25.63 -10.68 88.23
N SER A 86 -24.45 -11.31 88.27
CA SER A 86 -23.54 -11.44 87.11
C SER A 86 -24.08 -12.30 85.96
N GLN A 87 -25.15 -13.05 86.18
CA GLN A 87 -25.78 -13.91 85.18
C GLN A 87 -27.23 -13.47 84.94
N PRO A 88 -27.52 -12.71 83.86
CA PRO A 88 -28.87 -12.26 83.55
C PRO A 88 -29.88 -13.42 83.48
N ILE A 89 -31.09 -13.20 84.01
CA ILE A 89 -32.14 -14.23 84.03
C ILE A 89 -32.90 -14.17 82.70
N PRO A 90 -32.99 -15.24 81.89
CA PRO A 90 -33.71 -15.19 80.63
C PRO A 90 -35.22 -15.02 80.88
N LEU A 91 -35.82 -13.99 80.27
CA LEU A 91 -37.28 -13.76 80.30
C LEU A 91 -37.95 -14.37 79.07
N ASN A 92 -37.34 -14.18 77.89
CA ASN A 92 -37.75 -14.77 76.62
C ASN A 92 -36.52 -14.91 75.69
N GLU A 93 -36.70 -15.31 74.43
CA GLU A 93 -35.61 -15.55 73.46
C GLU A 93 -34.66 -14.34 73.33
N ASN A 94 -35.21 -13.12 73.34
CA ASN A 94 -34.47 -11.87 73.04
C ASN A 94 -34.31 -10.93 74.24
N THR A 95 -34.94 -11.20 75.38
CA THR A 95 -34.93 -10.32 76.57
C THR A 95 -34.39 -11.04 77.82
N SER A 96 -33.54 -10.35 78.58
CA SER A 96 -33.00 -10.83 79.85
C SER A 96 -33.31 -9.86 81.01
N ILE A 97 -33.56 -10.40 82.19
CA ILE A 97 -33.72 -9.64 83.43
C ILE A 97 -32.36 -9.36 84.05
N LEU A 98 -32.10 -8.08 84.31
CA LEU A 98 -31.02 -7.59 85.16
C LEU A 98 -31.58 -7.42 86.57
N LEU A 99 -31.07 -8.20 87.52
CA LEU A 99 -31.46 -8.13 88.93
C LEU A 99 -30.51 -7.19 89.68
N MET A 100 -31.06 -6.10 90.19
CA MET A 100 -30.36 -5.07 90.95
C MET A 100 -30.78 -5.11 92.43
N ASP A 101 -29.79 -5.24 93.32
CA ASP A 101 -29.95 -5.07 94.76
C ASP A 101 -29.28 -3.75 95.17
N THR A 102 -30.00 -2.93 95.95
CA THR A 102 -29.50 -1.63 96.37
C THR A 102 -29.06 -1.65 97.82
N GLU A 103 -28.13 -0.75 98.14
CA GLU A 103 -27.91 -0.36 99.51
C GLU A 103 -29.22 0.07 100.20
N GLY A 104 -29.31 -0.19 101.51
CA GLY A 104 -30.47 0.17 102.31
C GLY A 104 -30.47 1.64 102.70
N LEU A 105 -31.66 2.26 102.60
CA LEU A 105 -31.87 3.64 103.04
C LEU A 105 -31.75 3.78 104.56
N ASN A 106 -31.44 5.00 105.00
CA ASN A 106 -31.41 5.45 106.40
C ASN A 106 -30.31 4.78 107.22
N SER A 107 -29.12 4.60 106.62
CA SER A 107 -27.98 4.10 107.38
C SER A 107 -27.52 5.14 108.41
N VAL A 108 -27.20 4.70 109.63
CA VAL A 108 -26.81 5.59 110.76
C VAL A 108 -25.50 6.36 110.50
N GLN A 109 -24.76 5.99 109.45
CA GLN A 109 -23.38 6.42 109.21
C GLN A 109 -23.22 7.41 108.04
N ARG A 110 -24.29 7.82 107.34
CA ARG A 110 -24.18 8.62 106.09
C ARG A 110 -25.10 9.82 105.99
N ASP A 111 -24.70 10.72 105.08
CA ASP A 111 -25.48 11.86 104.61
C ASP A 111 -26.70 11.41 103.78
N LEU A 112 -27.86 12.00 104.10
CA LEU A 112 -29.15 11.78 103.44
C LEU A 112 -29.08 12.02 101.93
N GLY A 113 -28.18 12.90 101.49
CA GLY A 113 -27.95 13.20 100.06
C GLY A 113 -27.49 11.99 99.25
N VAL A 114 -26.64 11.12 99.79
CA VAL A 114 -26.09 9.96 99.08
C VAL A 114 -27.15 8.86 98.93
N ASP A 115 -27.86 8.54 100.01
CA ASP A 115 -28.94 7.54 100.02
C ASP A 115 -30.02 7.90 99.00
N THR A 116 -30.37 9.19 98.91
CA THR A 116 -31.39 9.66 97.97
C THR A 116 -30.91 9.62 96.51
N LYS A 117 -29.61 9.85 96.24
CA LYS A 117 -29.01 9.67 94.91
C LYS A 117 -29.00 8.20 94.47
N ILE A 118 -28.57 7.27 95.34
CA ILE A 118 -28.62 5.82 95.06
C ILE A 118 -30.03 5.39 94.69
N PHE A 119 -31.01 5.82 95.47
CA PHE A 119 -32.39 5.45 95.24
C PHE A 119 -32.95 6.05 93.94
N SER A 120 -32.61 7.31 93.63
CA SER A 120 -33.05 7.96 92.39
C SER A 120 -32.48 7.26 91.14
N ILE A 121 -31.19 6.91 91.13
CA ILE A 121 -30.58 6.14 90.02
C ILE A 121 -31.25 4.77 89.88
N SER A 122 -31.42 4.09 91.01
CA SER A 122 -32.06 2.77 91.07
C SER A 122 -33.46 2.82 90.49
N LEU A 123 -34.23 3.84 90.82
CA LEU A 123 -35.58 4.06 90.30
C LEU A 123 -35.58 4.30 88.79
N LEU A 124 -34.71 5.20 88.31
CA LEU A 124 -34.64 5.57 86.88
C LEU A 124 -34.11 4.45 85.98
N LEU A 125 -33.24 3.58 86.48
CA LEU A 125 -32.72 2.43 85.73
C LEU A 125 -33.71 1.27 85.68
N SER A 126 -34.66 1.20 86.62
CA SER A 126 -35.59 0.08 86.74
C SER A 126 -36.63 0.01 85.62
N SER A 127 -37.04 -1.21 85.29
CA SER A 127 -38.31 -1.50 84.60
C SER A 127 -39.42 -1.83 85.61
N MET A 128 -39.05 -2.51 86.69
CA MET A 128 -39.89 -2.77 87.85
C MET A 128 -39.10 -2.43 89.11
N PHE A 129 -39.72 -1.63 89.97
CA PHE A 129 -39.12 -1.15 91.20
C PHE A 129 -39.90 -1.70 92.39
N VAL A 130 -39.23 -2.55 93.16
CA VAL A 130 -39.77 -3.19 94.35
C VAL A 130 -39.34 -2.38 95.56
N PHE A 131 -40.29 -1.73 96.22
CA PHE A 131 -40.04 -1.01 97.46
C PHE A 131 -40.39 -1.89 98.66
N ASN A 132 -39.37 -2.36 99.35
CA ASN A 132 -39.46 -3.31 100.45
C ASN A 132 -39.38 -2.59 101.81
N GLN A 133 -40.45 -2.68 102.59
CA GLN A 133 -40.65 -1.98 103.85
C GLN A 133 -41.15 -2.94 104.93
N LEU A 134 -40.83 -2.67 106.20
CA LEU A 134 -41.41 -3.38 107.35
C LEU A 134 -42.69 -2.69 107.83
N GLY A 135 -43.70 -3.47 108.20
CA GLY A 135 -44.94 -2.99 108.78
C GLY A 135 -45.93 -2.46 107.74
N HIS A 136 -46.73 -1.48 108.14
CA HIS A 136 -47.80 -0.89 107.34
C HIS A 136 -47.33 0.36 106.59
N ILE A 137 -48.15 0.86 105.65
CA ILE A 137 -47.86 2.12 104.95
C ILE A 137 -48.19 3.28 105.89
N ASP A 138 -47.17 4.06 106.25
CA ASP A 138 -47.27 5.26 107.06
C ASP A 138 -46.92 6.54 106.26
N GLU A 139 -47.17 7.70 106.86
CA GLU A 139 -46.92 8.99 106.21
C GLU A 139 -45.43 9.21 105.90
N GLN A 140 -44.55 8.74 106.78
CA GLN A 140 -43.10 8.88 106.62
C GLN A 140 -42.60 8.13 105.39
N SER A 141 -43.15 6.94 105.12
CA SER A 141 -42.79 6.15 103.95
C SER A 141 -43.24 6.80 102.65
N ILE A 142 -44.42 7.44 102.67
CA ILE A 142 -44.94 8.23 101.54
C ILE A 142 -44.07 9.47 101.30
N GLU A 143 -43.65 10.18 102.36
CA GLU A 143 -42.84 11.39 102.27
C GLU A 143 -41.40 11.09 101.78
N ASN A 144 -40.79 9.99 102.25
CA ASN A 144 -39.49 9.51 101.78
C ASN A 144 -39.51 9.19 100.28
N LEU A 145 -40.57 8.51 99.83
CA LEU A 145 -40.76 8.19 98.42
C LEU A 145 -41.00 9.46 97.58
N SER A 146 -41.64 10.49 98.14
CA SER A 146 -41.77 11.80 97.49
C SER A 146 -40.44 12.52 97.27
N LEU A 147 -39.53 12.47 98.25
CA LEU A 147 -38.25 13.17 98.15
C LEU A 147 -37.43 12.63 96.97
N VAL A 148 -37.41 11.30 96.84
CA VAL A 148 -36.81 10.63 95.70
C VAL A 148 -37.47 11.04 94.39
N ILE A 149 -38.81 11.02 94.35
CA ILE A 149 -39.55 11.40 93.14
C ILE A 149 -39.13 12.80 92.70
N LYS A 150 -39.04 13.76 93.61
CA LYS A 150 -38.62 15.14 93.30
C LYS A 150 -37.19 15.21 92.78
N LEU A 151 -36.27 14.42 93.32
CA LEU A 151 -34.90 14.37 92.79
C LEU A 151 -34.85 13.69 91.43
N SER A 152 -35.67 12.67 91.22
CA SER A 152 -35.86 12.02 89.92
C SER A 152 -36.53 12.96 88.90
N GLU A 153 -37.44 13.84 89.34
CA GLU A 153 -38.03 14.92 88.55
C GLU A 153 -36.96 15.93 88.12
N ASN A 154 -36.17 16.43 89.08
CA ASN A 154 -35.05 17.32 88.77
C ASN A 154 -34.08 16.66 87.81
N ILE A 155 -33.91 15.33 87.87
CA ILE A 155 -33.10 14.55 86.92
C ILE A 155 -33.81 14.31 85.57
N SER A 156 -35.03 14.78 85.34
CA SER A 156 -35.83 14.40 84.15
C SER A 156 -36.37 15.57 83.33
N VAL A 157 -36.35 16.80 83.87
CA VAL A 157 -36.99 17.96 83.22
C VAL A 157 -36.04 18.59 82.19
N GLY A 158 -36.27 18.23 80.94
CA GLY A 158 -35.61 18.80 79.76
C GLY A 158 -36.51 18.78 78.52
N SER A 159 -37.79 19.15 78.66
CA SER A 159 -38.71 19.60 77.58
C SER A 159 -40.14 19.70 78.14
N GLU A 160 -40.86 20.78 77.88
CA GLU A 160 -42.12 21.14 78.55
C GLU A 160 -43.38 20.31 78.16
N ASP A 161 -43.28 19.29 77.29
CA ASP A 161 -44.48 18.70 76.65
C ASP A 161 -44.66 17.16 76.74
N LYS A 162 -43.87 16.42 77.52
CA LYS A 162 -44.04 14.94 77.66
C LYS A 162 -44.33 14.51 79.09
N SER A 163 -45.36 13.67 79.28
CA SER A 163 -45.75 13.21 80.62
C SER A 163 -44.63 12.36 81.24
N LEU A 164 -44.02 12.85 82.33
CA LEU A 164 -42.93 12.20 83.06
C LEU A 164 -43.26 10.76 83.52
N SER A 165 -44.55 10.43 83.61
CA SER A 165 -45.05 9.07 83.89
C SER A 165 -44.55 7.97 82.94
N GLN A 166 -44.01 8.30 81.76
CA GLN A 166 -43.47 7.32 80.81
C GLN A 166 -42.07 6.81 81.17
N PHE A 167 -41.37 7.48 82.10
CA PHE A 167 -40.00 7.12 82.50
C PHE A 167 -39.94 6.30 83.79
N PHE A 168 -41.03 6.27 84.55
CA PHE A 168 -41.10 5.57 85.83
C PHE A 168 -41.44 4.09 85.65
N PRO A 169 -40.83 3.20 86.45
CA PRO A 169 -41.03 1.76 86.37
C PRO A 169 -42.42 1.34 86.87
N THR A 170 -42.76 0.06 86.63
CA THR A 170 -43.83 -0.60 87.39
C THR A 170 -43.44 -0.66 88.86
N PHE A 171 -44.33 -0.21 89.75
CA PHE A 171 -44.05 -0.13 91.18
C PHE A 171 -44.68 -1.28 91.96
N LEU A 172 -43.91 -1.95 92.80
CA LEU A 172 -44.40 -3.03 93.66
C LEU A 172 -44.01 -2.74 95.11
N TRP A 173 -44.98 -2.45 95.97
CA TRP A 173 -44.75 -2.25 97.39
C TRP A 173 -44.81 -3.59 98.12
N VAL A 174 -43.72 -4.01 98.72
CA VAL A 174 -43.67 -5.23 99.55
C VAL A 174 -43.64 -4.83 101.02
N LEU A 175 -44.73 -5.14 101.71
CA LEU A 175 -44.91 -4.90 103.14
C LEU A 175 -44.56 -6.16 103.92
N ARG A 176 -43.37 -6.17 104.51
CA ARG A 176 -42.82 -7.25 105.33
C ARG A 176 -43.35 -7.17 106.75
N ASP A 177 -43.44 -8.32 107.42
CA ASP A 177 -43.92 -8.45 108.80
C ASP A 177 -45.30 -7.77 109.01
N PHE A 178 -46.16 -7.83 108.00
CA PHE A 178 -47.47 -7.19 108.00
C PHE A 178 -48.40 -7.88 109.01
N SER A 179 -48.99 -7.09 109.91
CA SER A 179 -49.78 -7.58 111.04
C SER A 179 -51.19 -7.00 111.13
N LEU A 180 -51.60 -6.14 110.18
CA LEU A 180 -52.93 -5.54 110.16
C LEU A 180 -53.96 -6.45 109.45
N ASP A 181 -55.20 -6.44 109.94
CA ASP A 181 -56.34 -7.06 109.25
C ASP A 181 -56.87 -6.11 108.16
N LEU A 182 -56.86 -6.57 106.91
CA LEU A 182 -57.33 -5.80 105.75
C LEU A 182 -58.87 -5.73 105.64
N ARG A 183 -59.62 -6.41 106.52
CA ARG A 183 -61.10 -6.40 106.57
C ARG A 183 -61.75 -6.67 105.20
N GLY A 184 -61.23 -7.68 104.49
CA GLY A 184 -61.72 -8.08 103.17
C GLY A 184 -61.16 -7.29 101.99
N ARG A 185 -60.28 -6.29 102.20
CA ARG A 185 -59.55 -5.62 101.11
C ARG A 185 -58.37 -6.45 100.65
N THR A 186 -58.05 -6.36 99.37
CA THR A 186 -56.77 -6.87 98.84
C THR A 186 -55.62 -5.94 99.22
N PRO A 187 -54.36 -6.43 99.27
CA PRO A 187 -53.20 -5.56 99.47
C PRO A 187 -53.12 -4.39 98.46
N SER A 188 -53.52 -4.63 97.20
CA SER A 188 -53.56 -3.61 96.14
C SER A 188 -54.61 -2.53 96.44
N GLU A 189 -55.80 -2.92 96.91
CA GLU A 189 -56.83 -1.96 97.38
C GLU A 189 -56.37 -1.18 98.61
N TYR A 190 -55.61 -1.81 99.52
CA TYR A 190 -55.02 -1.13 100.66
C TYR A 190 -54.00 -0.05 100.22
N LEU A 191 -53.19 -0.33 99.21
CA LEU A 191 -52.28 0.67 98.63
C LEU A 191 -53.05 1.84 98.01
N GLU A 192 -54.08 1.56 97.19
CA GLU A 192 -54.89 2.63 96.59
C GLU A 192 -55.56 3.50 97.66
N PHE A 193 -56.06 2.87 98.73
CA PHE A 193 -56.61 3.58 99.87
C PHE A 193 -55.57 4.46 100.59
N ALA A 194 -54.35 3.97 100.79
CA ALA A 194 -53.27 4.76 101.42
C ALA A 194 -52.86 5.99 100.57
N LEU A 195 -52.99 5.89 99.24
CA LEU A 195 -52.68 6.95 98.28
C LEU A 195 -53.89 7.83 97.92
N GLN A 196 -55.06 7.63 98.53
CA GLN A 196 -56.20 8.53 98.36
C GLN A 196 -56.00 9.85 99.08
N ASP A 197 -56.57 10.91 98.53
CA ASP A 197 -56.51 12.25 99.13
C ASP A 197 -57.23 12.22 100.49
N GLN A 198 -56.55 12.71 101.52
CA GLN A 198 -57.07 12.77 102.87
C GLN A 198 -57.83 14.08 103.10
N SER A 199 -58.96 14.01 103.78
CA SER A 199 -59.77 15.18 104.16
C SER A 199 -59.19 15.93 105.36
N ASN A 200 -57.98 16.46 105.22
CA ASN A 200 -57.31 17.29 106.22
C ASN A 200 -57.23 18.75 105.72
N PRO A 201 -58.10 19.65 106.20
CA PRO A 201 -58.07 21.06 105.78
C PRO A 201 -56.82 21.77 106.31
N GLY A 202 -56.00 22.33 105.42
CA GLY A 202 -54.83 23.14 105.74
C GLY A 202 -53.63 22.95 104.78
N PRO A 203 -52.60 23.82 104.84
CA PRO A 203 -51.45 23.75 103.92
C PRO A 203 -50.67 22.44 103.97
N ASP A 204 -50.51 21.83 105.15
CA ASP A 204 -49.82 20.53 105.29
C ASP A 204 -50.65 19.37 104.72
N GLY A 205 -51.98 19.43 104.84
CA GLY A 205 -52.89 18.46 104.22
C GLY A 205 -52.80 18.49 102.69
N GLU A 206 -52.79 19.68 102.10
CA GLU A 206 -52.62 19.84 100.65
C GLU A 206 -51.24 19.39 100.17
N ARG A 207 -50.19 19.68 100.95
CA ARG A 207 -48.82 19.18 100.69
C ARG A 207 -48.78 17.65 100.63
N LYS A 208 -49.40 16.98 101.60
CA LYS A 208 -49.49 15.51 101.70
C LYS A 208 -50.34 14.90 100.58
N ASN A 209 -51.43 15.56 100.18
CA ASN A 209 -52.27 15.12 99.06
C ASN A 209 -51.57 15.32 97.71
N LEU A 210 -50.78 16.40 97.54
CA LEU A 210 -49.96 16.61 96.36
C LEU A 210 -48.95 15.46 96.17
N ILE A 211 -48.31 15.00 97.24
CA ILE A 211 -47.40 13.85 97.21
C ILE A 211 -48.12 12.60 96.71
N ARG A 212 -49.29 12.29 97.29
CA ARG A 212 -50.10 11.12 96.91
C ARG A 212 -50.55 11.16 95.44
N ARG A 213 -50.98 12.34 94.95
CA ARG A 213 -51.31 12.54 93.53
C ARG A 213 -50.11 12.30 92.63
N LYS A 214 -48.94 12.86 92.96
CA LYS A 214 -47.69 12.64 92.22
C LYS A 214 -47.29 11.17 92.15
N ILE A 215 -47.36 10.45 93.27
CA ILE A 215 -47.08 8.99 93.31
C ILE A 215 -48.00 8.23 92.34
N ARG A 216 -49.30 8.53 92.36
CA ARG A 216 -50.29 7.90 91.46
C ARG A 216 -50.07 8.26 89.98
N GLU A 217 -49.62 9.49 89.71
CA GLU A 217 -49.34 9.98 88.37
C GLU A 217 -48.09 9.34 87.77
N TYR A 218 -46.99 9.27 88.53
CA TYR A 218 -45.72 8.72 88.07
C TYR A 218 -45.74 7.20 88.01
N PHE A 219 -46.26 6.53 89.06
CA PHE A 219 -46.42 5.08 89.09
C PHE A 219 -47.81 4.68 88.59
N LYS A 220 -47.99 4.77 87.26
CA LYS A 220 -49.22 4.35 86.59
C LYS A 220 -49.57 2.90 86.87
N PHE A 221 -48.57 2.02 86.82
CA PHE A 221 -48.70 0.62 87.19
C PHE A 221 -48.10 0.44 88.57
N ARG A 222 -48.95 0.20 89.56
CA ARG A 222 -48.56 0.00 90.95
C ARG A 222 -49.35 -1.13 91.58
N ASP A 223 -48.70 -1.88 92.46
CA ASP A 223 -49.28 -3.04 93.11
C ASP A 223 -48.64 -3.22 94.51
N CYS A 224 -49.26 -4.05 95.35
CA CYS A 224 -48.85 -4.26 96.73
C CYS A 224 -48.94 -5.73 97.13
N ILE A 225 -47.99 -6.18 97.93
CA ILE A 225 -47.95 -7.52 98.54
C ILE A 225 -47.68 -7.36 100.03
N CYS A 226 -48.54 -7.97 100.85
CA CYS A 226 -48.30 -8.11 102.28
C CYS A 226 -47.69 -9.48 102.57
N MET A 227 -46.57 -9.51 103.29
CA MET A 227 -45.91 -10.71 103.75
C MET A 227 -45.95 -10.76 105.27
N VAL A 228 -46.41 -11.88 105.83
CA VAL A 228 -46.31 -12.10 107.27
C VAL A 228 -44.86 -12.32 107.67
N ARG A 229 -44.58 -12.22 108.97
CA ARG A 229 -43.25 -12.54 109.49
C ARG A 229 -42.85 -13.98 109.17
N PRO A 230 -41.64 -14.28 108.65
CA PRO A 230 -41.28 -15.62 108.19
C PRO A 230 -41.11 -16.65 109.32
N ILE A 231 -40.56 -16.22 110.46
CA ILE A 231 -40.35 -17.04 111.67
C ILE A 231 -40.63 -16.16 112.91
N GLN A 232 -41.16 -16.73 113.99
CA GLN A 232 -41.43 -16.00 115.25
C GLN A 232 -40.20 -15.90 116.18
N ASP A 233 -39.32 -16.91 116.14
CA ASP A 233 -38.06 -16.92 116.90
C ASP A 233 -37.03 -15.95 116.29
N GLU A 234 -36.60 -14.96 117.07
CA GLU A 234 -35.67 -13.91 116.65
C GLU A 234 -34.28 -14.43 116.29
N ARG A 235 -33.77 -15.46 116.99
CA ARG A 235 -32.43 -16.01 116.75
C ARG A 235 -32.40 -16.72 115.41
N ARG A 236 -33.48 -17.44 115.09
CA ARG A 236 -33.68 -18.12 113.80
C ARG A 236 -33.98 -17.14 112.68
N LEU A 237 -34.78 -16.11 112.95
CA LEU A 237 -35.07 -15.04 111.99
C LEU A 237 -33.81 -14.30 111.54
N ALA A 238 -32.88 -14.02 112.46
CA ALA A 238 -31.60 -13.39 112.14
C ALA A 238 -30.78 -14.20 111.12
N ARG A 239 -31.02 -15.51 111.01
CA ARG A 239 -30.36 -16.45 110.09
C ARG A 239 -31.35 -17.13 109.17
N VAL A 240 -32.41 -16.42 108.75
CA VAL A 240 -33.50 -16.97 107.92
C VAL A 240 -33.01 -17.59 106.59
N GLU A 241 -31.81 -17.23 106.11
CA GLU A 241 -31.17 -17.83 104.94
C GLU A 241 -30.53 -19.21 105.18
N GLU A 242 -30.29 -19.58 106.45
CA GLU A 242 -29.76 -20.88 106.87
C GLU A 242 -30.89 -21.86 107.25
N GLU A 243 -32.11 -21.34 107.44
CA GLU A 243 -33.29 -22.12 107.79
C GLU A 243 -33.84 -22.89 106.58
N ASP A 244 -34.33 -24.10 106.83
CA ASP A 244 -34.99 -24.88 105.78
C ASP A 244 -36.25 -24.16 105.27
N TRP A 245 -36.49 -24.23 103.97
CA TRP A 245 -37.62 -23.54 103.31
C TRP A 245 -38.96 -23.93 103.93
N ASN A 246 -39.12 -25.21 104.28
CA ASN A 246 -40.35 -25.74 104.88
C ASN A 246 -40.48 -25.42 106.37
N ALA A 247 -39.42 -24.92 107.02
CA ALA A 247 -39.47 -24.45 108.40
C ALA A 247 -40.03 -23.02 108.52
N LEU A 248 -40.17 -22.31 107.39
CA LEU A 248 -40.82 -21.00 107.31
C LEU A 248 -42.33 -21.14 107.40
N ARG A 249 -43.00 -20.07 107.84
CA ARG A 249 -44.46 -20.04 107.92
C ARG A 249 -45.12 -20.26 106.55
N PRO A 250 -46.13 -21.14 106.42
CA PRO A 250 -46.78 -21.43 105.14
C PRO A 250 -47.35 -20.19 104.44
N GLU A 251 -47.89 -19.23 105.19
CA GLU A 251 -48.44 -18.00 104.63
C GLU A 251 -47.34 -17.09 104.08
N PHE A 252 -46.15 -17.10 104.69
CA PHE A 252 -44.98 -16.39 104.18
C PHE A 252 -44.48 -17.02 102.88
N ILE A 253 -44.37 -18.35 102.85
CA ILE A 253 -43.97 -19.10 101.66
C ILE A 253 -44.92 -18.79 100.49
N ALA A 254 -46.24 -18.83 100.74
CA ALA A 254 -47.24 -18.50 99.74
C ALA A 254 -47.10 -17.06 99.22
N ALA A 255 -46.84 -16.09 100.10
CA ALA A 255 -46.63 -14.70 99.71
C ALA A 255 -45.33 -14.50 98.91
N VAL A 256 -44.26 -15.23 99.22
CA VAL A 256 -43.03 -15.20 98.42
C VAL A 256 -43.24 -15.80 97.04
N TYR A 257 -43.98 -16.91 96.91
CA TYR A 257 -44.31 -17.47 95.60
C TYR A 257 -45.22 -16.53 94.78
N ASP A 258 -46.15 -15.83 95.42
CA ASP A 258 -46.92 -14.78 94.74
C ASP A 258 -46.00 -13.64 94.25
N PHE A 259 -45.06 -13.19 95.07
CA PHE A 259 -44.05 -12.21 94.66
C PHE A 259 -43.21 -12.69 93.47
N GLU A 260 -42.63 -13.89 93.53
CA GLU A 260 -41.83 -14.48 92.43
C GLU A 260 -42.65 -14.55 91.12
N ARG A 261 -43.93 -14.93 91.23
CA ARG A 261 -44.87 -15.00 90.10
C ARG A 261 -45.19 -13.63 89.52
N ARG A 262 -45.52 -12.64 90.35
CA ARG A 262 -45.86 -11.28 89.88
C ARG A 262 -44.67 -10.62 89.21
N VAL A 263 -43.47 -10.76 89.77
CA VAL A 263 -42.22 -10.28 89.15
C VAL A 263 -42.03 -10.91 87.78
N SER A 264 -42.08 -12.25 87.70
CA SER A 264 -41.79 -12.96 86.44
C SER A 264 -42.83 -12.68 85.35
N LYS A 265 -44.10 -12.48 85.72
CA LYS A 265 -45.20 -12.26 84.77
C LYS A 265 -45.34 -10.81 84.33
N ASN A 266 -45.08 -9.85 85.23
CA ASN A 266 -45.46 -8.46 85.02
C ASN A 266 -44.27 -7.52 84.78
N ILE A 267 -43.02 -8.00 84.83
CA ILE A 267 -41.86 -7.15 84.56
C ILE A 267 -41.81 -6.75 83.07
N PRO A 268 -41.89 -5.45 82.73
CA PRO A 268 -41.77 -5.02 81.34
C PRO A 268 -40.30 -4.94 80.91
N PRO A 269 -39.99 -5.04 79.61
CA PRO A 269 -38.69 -4.63 79.11
C PRO A 269 -38.44 -3.15 79.45
N LYS A 270 -37.18 -2.77 79.66
CA LYS A 270 -36.82 -1.38 79.94
C LYS A 270 -37.09 -0.53 78.71
N GLN A 271 -37.94 0.47 78.85
CA GLN A 271 -38.32 1.38 77.79
C GLN A 271 -38.10 2.83 78.19
N ILE A 272 -37.73 3.64 77.22
CA ILE A 272 -37.70 5.10 77.32
C ILE A 272 -38.28 5.63 76.00
N ASN A 273 -39.31 6.48 76.07
CA ASN A 273 -40.06 6.96 74.89
C ASN A 273 -40.55 5.84 73.95
N GLY A 274 -40.91 4.67 74.47
CA GLY A 274 -41.38 3.52 73.68
C GLY A 274 -40.26 2.70 73.02
N ILE A 275 -39.01 3.12 73.11
CA ILE A 275 -37.86 2.35 72.60
C ILE A 275 -37.42 1.36 73.67
N THR A 276 -37.38 0.07 73.31
CA THR A 276 -36.91 -0.99 74.19
C THR A 276 -35.38 -1.02 74.19
N LEU A 277 -34.77 -0.87 75.36
CA LEU A 277 -33.32 -0.78 75.48
C LEU A 277 -32.65 -2.15 75.35
N THR A 278 -31.56 -2.19 74.58
CA THR A 278 -30.57 -3.28 74.63
C THR A 278 -29.63 -3.10 75.81
N ALA A 279 -28.84 -4.12 76.15
CA ALA A 279 -27.87 -4.03 77.23
C ALA A 279 -26.80 -2.97 76.96
N GLU A 280 -26.40 -2.78 75.69
CA GLU A 280 -25.48 -1.70 75.31
C GLU A 280 -26.10 -0.32 75.52
N MET A 281 -27.35 -0.12 75.09
CA MET A 281 -28.07 1.15 75.30
C MET A 281 -28.27 1.42 76.79
N PHE A 282 -28.59 0.38 77.57
CA PHE A 282 -28.72 0.47 79.03
C PHE A 282 -27.40 0.85 79.72
N LEU A 283 -26.27 0.29 79.27
CA LEU A 283 -24.95 0.66 79.78
C LEU A 283 -24.65 2.14 79.50
N LYS A 284 -24.85 2.61 78.27
CA LYS A 284 -24.66 4.02 77.88
C LYS A 284 -25.55 4.95 78.72
N LEU A 285 -26.82 4.59 78.90
CA LEU A 285 -27.75 5.34 79.77
C LEU A 285 -27.27 5.40 81.22
N SER A 286 -26.76 4.28 81.75
CA SER A 286 -26.28 4.22 83.12
C SER A 286 -25.08 5.13 83.35
N LEU A 287 -24.15 5.18 82.38
CA LEU A 287 -22.99 6.09 82.42
C LEU A 287 -23.45 7.55 82.47
N GLU A 288 -24.37 7.93 81.59
CA GLU A 288 -24.93 9.29 81.53
C GLU A 288 -25.63 9.70 82.85
N TYR A 289 -26.39 8.80 83.48
CA TYR A 289 -27.01 9.08 84.79
C TYR A 289 -25.99 9.27 85.90
N VAL A 290 -24.93 8.46 85.92
CA VAL A 290 -23.84 8.57 86.90
C VAL A 290 -23.09 9.89 86.71
N ASP A 291 -22.70 10.24 85.48
CA ASP A 291 -21.96 11.47 85.17
C ASP A 291 -22.75 12.72 85.53
N ALA A 292 -24.05 12.73 85.23
CA ALA A 292 -24.88 13.89 85.51
C ALA A 292 -25.19 14.05 87.02
N ILE A 293 -25.29 12.96 87.79
CA ILE A 293 -25.40 13.03 89.26
C ILE A 293 -24.09 13.47 89.93
N ASN A 294 -22.95 13.05 89.39
CA ASN A 294 -21.63 13.45 89.87
C ASN A 294 -21.34 14.93 89.61
N SER A 295 -21.75 15.47 88.46
CA SER A 295 -21.54 16.87 88.11
C SER A 295 -22.47 17.85 88.84
N GLY A 296 -23.34 17.36 89.73
CA GLY A 296 -24.40 18.15 90.36
C GLY A 296 -25.43 18.70 89.37
N GLY A 297 -25.30 18.31 88.10
CA GLY A 297 -26.18 18.70 87.02
C GLY A 297 -27.50 17.95 87.10
N ILE A 298 -28.50 18.50 86.43
CA ILE A 298 -29.73 17.80 86.08
C ILE A 298 -29.40 16.95 84.85
N PRO A 299 -29.35 15.59 84.93
CA PRO A 299 -29.33 14.77 83.73
C PRO A 299 -30.54 15.16 82.88
N GLN A 300 -30.38 15.52 81.61
CA GLN A 300 -31.55 15.66 80.73
C GLN A 300 -31.77 14.30 80.06
N ILE A 301 -32.52 13.39 80.70
CA ILE A 301 -32.77 11.98 80.28
C ILE A 301 -33.03 11.85 78.78
N LEU A 302 -33.81 12.79 78.23
CA LEU A 302 -34.19 12.83 76.83
C LEU A 302 -32.99 13.09 75.90
N SER A 303 -32.12 14.03 76.27
CA SER A 303 -30.94 14.38 75.47
C SER A 303 -29.90 13.25 75.42
N SER A 304 -29.72 12.51 76.50
CA SER A 304 -28.76 11.40 76.58
C SER A 304 -29.22 10.21 75.74
N LEU A 305 -30.51 9.84 75.77
CA LEU A 305 -31.03 8.80 74.88
C LEU A 305 -31.04 9.24 73.42
N ASP A 306 -31.44 10.48 73.12
CA ASP A 306 -31.43 10.99 71.74
C ASP A 306 -30.01 10.99 71.17
N ARG A 307 -28.99 11.31 71.98
CA ARG A 307 -27.57 11.20 71.58
C ARG A 307 -27.17 9.77 71.29
N VAL A 308 -27.56 8.81 72.13
CA VAL A 308 -27.26 7.38 71.91
C VAL A 308 -27.92 6.88 70.62
N ILE A 309 -29.21 7.20 70.40
CA ILE A 309 -29.92 6.83 69.18
C ILE A 309 -29.30 7.51 67.95
N GLN A 310 -28.93 8.79 68.05
CA GLN A 310 -28.25 9.50 66.95
C GLN A 310 -26.90 8.87 66.62
N GLN A 311 -26.13 8.45 67.63
CA GLN A 311 -24.85 7.80 67.41
C GLN A 311 -25.01 6.44 66.74
N GLU A 312 -25.96 5.61 67.18
CA GLU A 312 -26.26 4.32 66.53
C GLU A 312 -26.74 4.50 65.10
N ALA A 313 -27.62 5.47 64.85
CA ALA A 313 -28.09 5.78 63.50
C ALA A 313 -26.94 6.20 62.57
N ARG A 314 -25.99 7.01 63.07
CA ARG A 314 -24.78 7.40 62.32
C ARG A 314 -23.87 6.22 62.04
N ASN A 315 -23.60 5.37 63.03
CA ASN A 315 -22.77 4.18 62.86
C ASN A 315 -23.36 3.24 61.81
N LEU A 316 -24.68 3.01 61.86
CA LEU A 316 -25.39 2.21 60.86
C LEU A 316 -25.31 2.83 59.47
N LEU A 317 -25.49 4.14 59.36
CA LEU A 317 -25.40 4.86 58.08
C LEU A 317 -24.01 4.70 57.45
N GLU A 318 -22.94 4.88 58.23
CA GLU A 318 -21.56 4.71 57.76
C GLU A 318 -21.24 3.26 57.39
N GLU A 319 -21.74 2.28 58.14
CA GLU A 319 -21.64 0.86 57.77
C GLU A 319 -22.26 0.59 56.39
N LEU A 320 -23.47 1.10 56.16
CA LEU A 320 -24.20 0.89 54.89
C LEU A 320 -23.52 1.62 53.72
N LYS A 321 -23.00 2.84 53.93
CA LYS A 321 -22.18 3.56 52.94
C LYS A 321 -20.94 2.77 52.57
N SER A 322 -20.20 2.26 53.55
CA SER A 322 -19.00 1.44 53.33
C SER A 322 -19.31 0.15 52.56
N GLN A 323 -20.42 -0.52 52.92
CA GLN A 323 -20.85 -1.73 52.25
C GLN A 323 -21.26 -1.48 50.80
N PHE A 324 -21.99 -0.40 50.51
CA PHE A 324 -22.35 -0.02 49.13
C PHE A 324 -21.10 0.09 48.25
N SER A 325 -20.12 0.89 48.70
CA SER A 325 -18.86 1.09 47.98
C SER A 325 -18.12 -0.23 47.73
N LYS A 326 -18.07 -1.11 48.73
CA LYS A 326 -17.40 -2.42 48.63
C LYS A 326 -18.11 -3.37 47.67
N SER A 327 -19.43 -3.54 47.82
CA SER A 327 -20.24 -4.39 46.93
C SER A 327 -20.15 -3.93 45.48
N TYR A 328 -20.16 -2.62 45.24
CA TYR A 328 -20.05 -2.06 43.90
C TYR A 328 -18.66 -2.31 43.30
N GLN A 329 -17.60 -2.09 44.07
CA GLN A 329 -16.22 -2.31 43.64
C GLN A 329 -15.95 -3.78 43.33
N ASP A 330 -16.43 -4.70 44.18
CA ASP A 330 -16.31 -6.14 43.97
C ASP A 330 -17.06 -6.59 42.70
N ALA A 331 -18.25 -6.05 42.44
CA ALA A 331 -19.00 -6.34 41.21
C ALA A 331 -18.29 -5.81 39.95
N LEU A 332 -17.77 -4.59 39.98
CA LEU A 332 -17.02 -4.01 38.87
C LEU A 332 -15.72 -4.75 38.58
N SER A 333 -15.03 -5.28 39.60
CA SER A 333 -13.76 -6.00 39.43
C SER A 333 -13.87 -7.25 38.55
N LYS A 334 -15.08 -7.81 38.42
CA LYS A 334 -15.40 -8.99 37.61
C LYS A 334 -15.70 -8.66 36.15
N LEU A 335 -15.87 -7.38 35.83
CA LEU A 335 -16.28 -6.91 34.52
C LEU A 335 -15.13 -6.14 33.85
N LYS A 336 -15.09 -6.15 32.52
CA LYS A 336 -14.06 -5.45 31.74
C LYS A 336 -14.61 -4.11 31.24
N ALA A 337 -14.00 -3.01 31.67
CA ALA A 337 -14.33 -1.66 31.21
C ALA A 337 -13.91 -1.44 29.74
N PRO A 338 -14.59 -0.57 28.97
CA PRO A 338 -15.81 0.18 29.31
C PRO A 338 -17.07 -0.69 29.30
N PHE A 339 -18.12 -0.25 30.00
CA PHE A 339 -19.38 -0.98 30.21
C PHE A 339 -20.53 -0.42 29.38
N GLU A 340 -21.59 -1.20 29.19
CA GLU A 340 -22.86 -0.64 28.71
C GLU A 340 -23.58 0.11 29.83
N ASP A 341 -24.17 1.27 29.51
CA ASP A 341 -24.81 2.13 30.52
C ASP A 341 -25.97 1.39 31.23
N GLU A 342 -26.70 0.54 30.50
CA GLU A 342 -27.77 -0.30 31.06
C GLU A 342 -27.25 -1.31 32.09
N GLU A 343 -26.07 -1.90 31.86
CA GLU A 343 -25.44 -2.84 32.79
C GLU A 343 -25.09 -2.13 34.11
N LEU A 344 -24.52 -0.93 34.04
CA LEU A 344 -24.19 -0.13 35.24
C LEU A 344 -25.44 0.31 36.01
N ILE A 345 -26.48 0.76 35.31
CA ILE A 345 -27.75 1.15 35.94
C ILE A 345 -28.40 -0.05 36.62
N GLN A 346 -28.40 -1.21 35.98
CA GLN A 346 -29.00 -2.43 36.53
C GLN A 346 -28.22 -2.94 37.74
N LEU A 347 -26.89 -2.94 37.67
CA LEU A 347 -26.02 -3.30 38.79
C LEU A 347 -26.25 -2.37 39.99
N ASN A 348 -26.30 -1.06 39.76
CA ASN A 348 -26.58 -0.09 40.82
C ASN A 348 -27.95 -0.34 41.47
N LYS A 349 -29.01 -0.58 40.68
CA LYS A 349 -30.34 -0.90 41.21
C LYS A 349 -30.35 -2.16 42.09
N GLN A 350 -29.61 -3.19 41.70
CA GLN A 350 -29.49 -4.43 42.49
C GLN A 350 -28.83 -4.16 43.84
N ILE A 351 -27.68 -3.48 43.84
CA ILE A 351 -26.94 -3.16 45.08
C ILE A 351 -27.75 -2.20 45.96
N GLN A 352 -28.40 -1.19 45.39
CA GLN A 352 -29.28 -0.28 46.13
C GLN A 352 -30.39 -1.05 46.86
N ALA A 353 -31.03 -2.02 46.20
CA ALA A 353 -32.07 -2.84 46.81
C ALA A 353 -31.53 -3.66 48.00
N GLU A 354 -30.34 -4.26 47.88
CA GLU A 354 -29.69 -4.99 48.97
C GLU A 354 -29.38 -4.08 50.17
N ILE A 355 -28.86 -2.88 49.93
CA ILE A 355 -28.55 -1.92 51.00
C ILE A 355 -29.82 -1.44 51.71
N PHE A 356 -30.88 -1.13 50.97
CA PHE A 356 -32.17 -0.74 51.57
C PHE A 356 -32.83 -1.89 52.32
N GLN A 357 -32.72 -3.12 51.84
CA GLN A 357 -33.23 -4.29 52.57
C GLN A 357 -32.50 -4.47 53.91
N ARG A 358 -31.18 -4.27 53.94
CA ARG A 358 -30.38 -4.35 55.17
C ARG A 358 -30.68 -3.20 56.14
N LEU A 359 -30.90 -1.99 55.62
CA LEU A 359 -31.42 -0.87 56.43
C LEU A 359 -32.75 -1.24 57.06
N ASP A 360 -33.71 -1.77 56.29
CA ASP A 360 -35.03 -2.15 56.79
C ASP A 360 -34.96 -3.30 57.81
N GLN A 361 -33.99 -4.21 57.70
CA GLN A 361 -33.75 -5.26 58.69
C GLN A 361 -33.17 -4.71 60.00
N LYS A 362 -32.14 -3.86 59.92
CA LYS A 362 -31.45 -3.31 61.11
C LYS A 362 -32.20 -2.17 61.80
N SER A 363 -33.06 -1.43 61.07
CA SER A 363 -33.74 -0.24 61.60
C SER A 363 -35.06 -0.53 62.33
N LYS A 364 -35.68 -1.69 62.07
CA LYS A 364 -36.97 -2.10 62.66
C LYS A 364 -37.00 -2.16 64.20
N GLU A 365 -35.85 -2.11 64.86
CA GLU A 365 -35.75 -2.27 66.32
C GLU A 365 -35.19 -1.07 67.07
N ILE A 366 -34.65 -0.04 66.38
CA ILE A 366 -33.75 0.96 67.02
C ILE A 366 -34.17 2.42 66.75
N ILE A 367 -34.84 2.72 65.63
CA ILE A 367 -34.94 4.10 65.12
C ILE A 367 -36.39 4.44 64.73
N ASP A 368 -36.81 5.67 65.05
CA ASP A 368 -38.11 6.23 64.66
C ASP A 368 -38.28 6.30 63.13
N ASN A 369 -39.52 6.10 62.65
CA ASN A 369 -39.84 6.08 61.21
C ASN A 369 -39.36 7.35 60.47
N SER A 370 -39.38 8.52 61.13
CA SER A 370 -38.92 9.79 60.55
C SER A 370 -37.42 9.79 60.24
N LYS A 371 -36.58 9.21 61.11
CA LYS A 371 -35.14 9.08 60.89
C LYS A 371 -34.80 8.02 59.85
N ILE A 372 -35.57 6.94 59.77
CA ILE A 372 -35.42 5.94 58.70
C ILE A 372 -35.65 6.59 57.33
N ILE A 373 -36.67 7.44 57.20
CA ILE A 373 -36.94 8.18 55.97
C ILE A 373 -35.78 9.11 55.61
N SER A 374 -35.22 9.86 56.58
CA SER A 374 -34.07 10.73 56.30
C SER A 374 -32.82 9.94 55.90
N MET A 375 -32.55 8.80 56.54
CA MET A 375 -31.43 7.92 56.17
C MET A 375 -31.62 7.32 54.78
N LYS A 376 -32.83 6.88 54.43
CA LYS A 376 -33.14 6.38 53.07
C LYS A 376 -32.88 7.44 52.02
N LYS A 377 -33.27 8.69 52.28
CA LYS A 377 -33.01 9.81 51.39
C LYS A 377 -31.51 10.07 51.23
N GLU A 378 -30.76 10.16 52.32
CA GLU A 378 -29.31 10.41 52.27
C GLU A 378 -28.55 9.30 51.52
N LEU A 379 -28.90 8.04 51.78
CA LEU A 379 -28.32 6.90 51.07
C LEU A 379 -28.68 6.92 49.57
N HIS A 380 -29.94 7.19 49.24
CA HIS A 380 -30.39 7.29 47.85
C HIS A 380 -29.63 8.40 47.10
N ASP A 381 -29.51 9.58 47.70
CA ASP A 381 -28.86 10.74 47.07
C ASP A 381 -27.36 10.44 46.84
N MET A 382 -26.67 9.85 47.82
CA MET A 382 -25.27 9.44 47.69
C MET A 382 -25.08 8.37 46.59
N MET A 383 -25.91 7.31 46.58
CA MET A 383 -25.80 6.24 45.58
C MET A 383 -26.12 6.74 44.18
N SER A 384 -27.06 7.69 44.05
CA SER A 384 -27.41 8.32 42.77
C SER A 384 -26.27 9.19 42.25
N GLN A 385 -25.63 9.95 43.13
CA GLN A 385 -24.46 10.77 42.78
C GLN A 385 -23.26 9.89 42.38
N ASP A 386 -22.99 8.81 43.10
CA ASP A 386 -21.93 7.85 42.77
C ASP A 386 -22.18 7.17 41.40
N LEU A 387 -23.42 6.75 41.11
CA LEU A 387 -23.80 6.24 39.78
C LEU A 387 -23.52 7.29 38.68
N GLN A 388 -23.89 8.55 38.91
CA GLN A 388 -23.68 9.61 37.93
C GLN A 388 -22.20 9.85 37.65
N THR A 389 -21.36 9.92 38.68
CA THR A 389 -19.90 10.03 38.53
C THR A 389 -19.31 8.83 37.78
N ARG A 390 -19.80 7.62 38.06
CA ARG A 390 -19.33 6.41 37.34
C ARG A 390 -19.76 6.40 35.87
N LEU A 391 -20.96 6.86 35.55
CA LEU A 391 -21.41 6.99 34.17
C LEU A 391 -20.54 8.00 33.40
N GLU A 392 -20.13 9.10 34.04
CA GLU A 392 -19.19 10.06 33.46
C GLU A 392 -17.81 9.45 33.21
N ILE A 393 -17.25 8.72 34.17
CA ILE A 393 -15.97 8.01 34.00
C ILE A 393 -16.08 6.95 32.89
N ASN A 394 -17.16 6.17 32.86
CA ASN A 394 -17.39 5.17 31.82
C ASN A 394 -17.47 5.82 30.43
N LYS A 395 -18.12 6.99 30.34
CA LYS A 395 -18.21 7.79 29.10
C LYS A 395 -16.82 8.24 28.63
N GLU A 396 -15.94 8.68 29.52
CA GLU A 396 -14.56 9.04 29.18
C GLU A 396 -13.72 7.83 28.73
N GLN A 397 -13.88 6.69 29.40
CA GLN A 397 -13.20 5.45 29.02
C GLN A 397 -13.68 4.92 27.67
N SER A 398 -14.99 4.90 27.43
CA SER A 398 -15.61 4.54 26.15
C SER A 398 -15.11 5.45 25.03
N THR A 399 -15.03 6.76 25.29
CA THR A 399 -14.46 7.76 24.37
C THR A 399 -13.00 7.44 24.03
N THR A 400 -12.20 7.11 25.03
CA THR A 400 -10.77 6.80 24.86
C THR A 400 -10.56 5.56 24.01
N VAL A 401 -11.24 4.45 24.34
CA VAL A 401 -11.16 3.19 23.59
C VAL A 401 -11.66 3.37 22.15
N ALA A 402 -12.79 4.05 21.96
CA ALA A 402 -13.32 4.35 20.64
C ALA A 402 -12.31 5.14 19.79
N ASN A 403 -11.71 6.19 20.34
CA ASN A 403 -10.73 7.01 19.62
C ASN A 403 -9.44 6.23 19.30
N GLN A 404 -8.95 5.39 20.21
CA GLN A 404 -7.77 4.55 19.96
C GLN A 404 -8.00 3.55 18.81
N ILE A 405 -9.15 2.87 18.80
CA ILE A 405 -9.50 1.92 17.74
C ILE A 405 -9.69 2.66 16.40
N LEU A 406 -10.37 3.80 16.40
CA LEU A 406 -10.59 4.62 15.21
C LEU A 406 -9.27 5.15 14.65
N GLN A 407 -8.36 5.67 15.48
CA GLN A 407 -7.06 6.15 15.02
C GLN A 407 -6.22 5.02 14.42
N LYS A 408 -6.18 3.84 15.05
CA LYS A 408 -5.50 2.68 14.47
C LYS A 408 -6.06 2.31 13.10
N PHE A 409 -7.38 2.36 12.94
CA PHE A 409 -8.02 2.12 11.66
C PHE A 409 -7.67 3.17 10.63
N PHE A 410 -7.81 4.46 10.94
CA PHE A 410 -7.48 5.55 10.02
C PHE A 410 -6.03 5.51 9.55
N ASN A 411 -5.09 5.09 10.42
CA ASN A 411 -3.69 4.93 10.06
C ASN A 411 -3.43 3.70 9.18
N THR A 412 -4.22 2.63 9.34
CA THR A 412 -4.09 1.38 8.56
C THR A 412 -4.79 1.49 7.21
N PHE A 413 -5.89 2.24 7.15
CA PHE A 413 -6.76 2.37 5.99
C PHE A 413 -6.30 3.53 5.08
N GLN A 414 -5.07 3.42 4.57
CA GLN A 414 -4.49 4.39 3.63
C GLN A 414 -4.90 4.10 2.20
N VAL A 415 -4.99 5.15 1.38
CA VAL A 415 -5.30 5.00 -0.04
C VAL A 415 -4.13 4.26 -0.70
N PRO A 416 -4.36 3.12 -1.37
CA PRO A 416 -3.30 2.41 -2.08
C PRO A 416 -2.65 3.29 -3.15
N VAL A 417 -1.34 3.14 -3.30
CA VAL A 417 -0.58 3.79 -4.37
C VAL A 417 -0.86 3.03 -5.67
N LEU A 418 -1.31 3.75 -6.69
CA LEU A 418 -1.64 3.22 -8.01
C LEU A 418 -0.72 3.89 -9.03
N ASP A 419 0.21 3.14 -9.59
CA ASP A 419 1.25 3.66 -10.49
C ASP A 419 0.88 3.51 -11.98
N ASN A 420 0.10 2.47 -12.33
CA ASN A 420 -0.28 2.13 -13.70
C ASN A 420 -1.64 1.41 -13.75
N VAL A 421 -2.22 1.21 -14.94
CA VAL A 421 -3.52 0.53 -15.06
C VAL A 421 -3.49 -0.91 -14.52
N ASP A 422 -2.37 -1.63 -14.64
CA ASP A 422 -2.23 -3.00 -14.12
C ASP A 422 -2.31 -3.10 -12.58
N SER A 423 -1.98 -2.01 -11.89
CA SER A 423 -2.12 -1.92 -10.42
C SER A 423 -3.58 -1.84 -9.96
N ILE A 424 -4.52 -1.55 -10.88
CA ILE A 424 -5.95 -1.47 -10.62
C ILE A 424 -6.55 -2.87 -10.79
N LYS A 425 -6.53 -3.66 -9.71
CA LYS A 425 -7.22 -4.96 -9.68
C LYS A 425 -8.73 -4.76 -9.77
N SER A 426 -9.42 -5.65 -10.48
CA SER A 426 -10.90 -5.68 -10.51
C SER A 426 -11.51 -5.86 -9.11
N SER A 427 -10.79 -6.52 -8.19
CA SER A 427 -11.20 -6.71 -6.80
C SER A 427 -10.95 -5.50 -5.89
N LEU A 428 -10.26 -4.45 -6.34
CA LEU A 428 -9.76 -3.38 -5.47
C LEU A 428 -10.85 -2.79 -4.57
N LEU A 429 -12.02 -2.47 -5.13
CA LEU A 429 -13.13 -1.90 -4.35
C LEU A 429 -13.74 -2.92 -3.38
N VAL A 430 -13.84 -4.19 -3.80
CA VAL A 430 -14.37 -5.29 -2.97
C VAL A 430 -13.43 -5.56 -1.79
N ASP A 431 -12.11 -5.59 -2.04
CA ASP A 431 -11.09 -5.79 -1.02
C ASP A 431 -11.14 -4.66 0.03
N GLN A 432 -11.26 -3.40 -0.41
CA GLN A 432 -11.43 -2.26 0.49
C GLN A 432 -12.72 -2.35 1.33
N PHE A 433 -13.83 -2.79 0.72
CA PHE A 433 -15.09 -2.98 1.43
C PHE A 433 -15.03 -4.11 2.47
N GLN A 434 -14.33 -5.22 2.16
CA GLN A 434 -14.14 -6.31 3.11
C GLN A 434 -13.30 -5.90 4.32
N ILE A 435 -12.24 -5.12 4.10
CA ILE A 435 -11.41 -4.57 5.20
C ILE A 435 -12.28 -3.67 6.10
N TYR A 436 -13.11 -2.81 5.52
CA TYR A 436 -14.06 -1.98 6.26
C TYR A 436 -15.05 -2.83 7.07
N SER A 437 -15.64 -3.87 6.46
CA SER A 437 -16.62 -4.73 7.12
C SER A 437 -16.02 -5.46 8.33
N ARG A 438 -14.78 -5.96 8.20
CA ARG A 438 -14.03 -6.58 9.32
C ARG A 438 -13.76 -5.57 10.43
N PHE A 439 -13.35 -4.36 10.07
CA PHE A 439 -13.14 -3.28 11.04
C PHE A 439 -14.44 -2.94 11.78
N PHE A 440 -15.55 -2.80 11.05
CA PHE A 440 -16.83 -2.47 11.64
C PHE A 440 -17.24 -3.51 12.70
N LYS A 441 -17.13 -4.80 12.36
CA LYS A 441 -17.40 -5.88 13.30
C LYS A 441 -16.50 -5.79 14.54
N TYR A 442 -15.20 -5.59 14.35
CA TYR A 442 -14.25 -5.44 15.44
C TYR A 442 -14.57 -4.22 16.34
N TYR A 443 -14.94 -3.08 15.75
CA TYR A 443 -15.34 -1.87 16.49
C TYR A 443 -16.59 -2.13 17.34
N MET A 444 -17.59 -2.80 16.77
CA MET A 444 -18.85 -3.09 17.47
C MET A 444 -18.69 -4.10 18.60
N GLU A 445 -17.73 -5.01 18.51
CA GLU A 445 -17.45 -5.99 19.58
C GLU A 445 -16.61 -5.40 20.72
N ASN A 446 -15.69 -4.48 20.42
CA ASN A 446 -14.70 -4.00 21.39
C ASN A 446 -15.04 -2.64 22.02
N VAL A 447 -15.90 -1.83 21.40
CA VAL A 447 -16.36 -0.56 21.96
C VAL A 447 -17.74 -0.75 22.58
N LYS A 448 -17.88 -0.33 23.84
CA LYS A 448 -19.11 -0.41 24.64
C LYS A 448 -19.48 0.96 25.20
N GLY A 449 -20.76 1.14 25.54
CA GLY A 449 -21.28 2.36 26.17
C GLY A 449 -21.72 3.44 25.19
N HIS A 450 -22.33 4.51 25.72
CA HIS A 450 -23.03 5.54 24.93
C HIS A 450 -22.19 6.17 23.80
N GLN A 451 -20.87 6.30 23.99
CA GLN A 451 -19.99 6.99 23.04
C GLN A 451 -19.61 6.15 21.82
N LYS A 452 -19.89 4.84 21.84
CA LYS A 452 -19.74 3.91 20.72
C LYS A 452 -20.38 4.45 19.45
N TYR A 453 -21.67 4.75 19.50
CA TYR A 453 -22.43 5.15 18.31
C TYR A 453 -22.12 6.58 17.91
N LYS A 454 -21.95 7.48 18.89
CA LYS A 454 -21.67 8.89 18.64
C LYS A 454 -20.36 9.07 17.88
N HIS A 455 -19.25 8.55 18.40
CA HIS A 455 -17.94 8.72 17.76
C HIS A 455 -17.82 7.99 16.43
N PHE A 456 -18.44 6.82 16.30
CA PHE A 456 -18.54 6.16 15.00
C PHE A 456 -19.25 7.06 13.98
N SER A 457 -20.43 7.58 14.32
CA SER A 457 -21.24 8.41 13.41
C SER A 457 -20.58 9.74 13.02
N GLU A 458 -19.81 10.35 13.93
CA GLU A 458 -19.14 11.64 13.69
C GLU A 458 -17.88 11.49 12.82
N LYS A 459 -17.09 10.43 13.02
CA LYS A 459 -15.75 10.31 12.44
C LYS A 459 -15.62 9.33 11.29
N VAL A 460 -16.36 8.21 11.31
CA VAL A 460 -16.17 7.14 10.31
C VAL A 460 -16.75 7.50 8.95
N PRO A 461 -18.01 8.00 8.82
CA PRO A 461 -18.58 8.33 7.52
C PRO A 461 -17.73 9.34 6.74
N SER A 462 -17.36 10.47 7.38
CA SER A 462 -16.57 11.53 6.75
C SER A 462 -15.19 11.04 6.28
N PHE A 463 -14.52 10.21 7.09
CA PHE A 463 -13.26 9.57 6.70
C PHE A 463 -13.44 8.64 5.49
N LEU A 464 -14.46 7.78 5.48
CA LEU A 464 -14.71 6.87 4.36
C LEU A 464 -15.04 7.63 3.07
N PHE A 465 -15.92 8.63 3.14
CA PHE A 465 -16.23 9.47 1.98
C PHE A 465 -14.95 10.09 1.40
N SER A 466 -14.11 10.69 2.25
CA SER A 466 -12.84 11.27 1.82
C SER A 466 -11.85 10.23 1.26
N HIS A 467 -11.76 9.06 1.88
CA HIS A 467 -10.87 7.99 1.43
C HIS A 467 -11.26 7.47 0.04
N PHE A 468 -12.53 7.11 -0.14
CA PHE A 468 -13.01 6.59 -1.42
C PHE A 468 -13.03 7.66 -2.51
N GLU A 469 -13.30 8.91 -2.18
CA GLU A 469 -13.17 10.02 -3.12
C GLU A 469 -11.73 10.14 -3.62
N LYS A 470 -10.73 10.09 -2.72
CA LYS A 470 -9.31 10.09 -3.10
C LYS A 470 -8.92 8.85 -3.91
N LEU A 471 -9.41 7.67 -3.55
CA LEU A 471 -9.17 6.43 -4.29
C LEU A 471 -9.69 6.54 -5.73
N ILE A 472 -10.94 6.99 -5.90
CA ILE A 472 -11.55 7.18 -7.22
C ILE A 472 -10.78 8.24 -8.02
N LEU A 473 -10.35 9.33 -7.40
CA LEU A 473 -9.54 10.35 -8.06
C LEU A 473 -8.18 9.80 -8.52
N ASN A 474 -7.51 8.97 -7.71
CA ASN A 474 -6.25 8.32 -8.08
C ASN A 474 -6.44 7.37 -9.26
N VAL A 475 -7.49 6.53 -9.22
CA VAL A 475 -7.86 5.64 -10.34
C VAL A 475 -8.12 6.45 -11.62
N GLN A 476 -8.89 7.54 -11.52
CA GLN A 476 -9.16 8.43 -12.65
C GLN A 476 -7.88 9.06 -13.21
N LYS A 477 -6.95 9.48 -12.34
CA LYS A 477 -5.69 10.08 -12.74
C LYS A 477 -4.83 9.10 -13.56
N VAL A 478 -4.66 7.87 -13.08
CA VAL A 478 -3.90 6.82 -13.78
C VAL A 478 -4.48 6.54 -15.17
N TYR A 479 -5.81 6.35 -15.26
CA TYR A 479 -6.47 6.15 -16.55
C TYR A 479 -6.33 7.35 -17.49
N ILE A 480 -6.37 8.59 -16.99
CA ILE A 480 -6.18 9.80 -17.82
C ILE A 480 -4.75 9.89 -18.35
N GLU A 481 -3.75 9.63 -17.50
CA GLU A 481 -2.33 9.66 -17.89
C GLU A 481 -2.03 8.60 -18.95
N GLU A 482 -2.51 7.36 -18.77
CA GLU A 482 -2.28 6.28 -19.73
C GLU A 482 -3.05 6.49 -21.05
N ASN A 483 -4.27 7.04 -21.00
CA ASN A 483 -5.02 7.44 -22.19
C ASN A 483 -4.30 8.56 -22.96
N ASN A 484 -3.75 9.56 -22.26
CA ASN A 484 -2.97 10.63 -22.88
C ASN A 484 -1.67 10.11 -23.52
N GLN A 485 -0.97 9.17 -22.89
CA GLN A 485 0.22 8.53 -23.48
C GLN A 485 -0.14 7.73 -24.74
N THR A 486 -1.21 6.92 -24.67
CA THR A 486 -1.69 6.11 -25.81
C THR A 486 -2.07 7.00 -27.00
N LYS A 487 -2.72 8.15 -26.75
CA LYS A 487 -3.00 9.16 -27.79
C LYS A 487 -1.73 9.71 -28.44
N LYS A 488 -0.67 9.97 -27.68
CA LYS A 488 0.61 10.44 -28.23
C LYS A 488 1.24 9.40 -29.16
N TYR A 489 1.28 8.14 -28.74
CA TYR A 489 1.81 7.06 -29.58
C TYR A 489 0.97 6.85 -30.85
N LEU A 490 -0.35 6.99 -30.75
CA LEU A 490 -1.24 6.90 -31.91
C LEU A 490 -0.95 8.00 -32.95
N VAL A 491 -0.74 9.24 -32.49
CA VAL A 491 -0.35 10.36 -33.37
C VAL A 491 1.01 10.09 -34.02
N GLN A 492 2.00 9.64 -33.25
CA GLN A 492 3.34 9.30 -33.79
C GLN A 492 3.28 8.20 -34.84
N ALA A 493 2.49 7.14 -34.63
CA ALA A 493 2.29 6.08 -35.60
C ALA A 493 1.64 6.60 -36.90
N ARG A 494 0.61 7.45 -36.80
CA ARG A 494 -0.05 8.08 -37.95
C ARG A 494 0.91 8.99 -38.73
N GLU A 495 1.68 9.83 -38.05
CA GLU A 495 2.70 10.67 -38.69
C GLU A 495 3.79 9.86 -39.38
N GLY A 496 4.23 8.76 -38.77
CA GLY A 496 5.20 7.82 -39.35
C GLY A 496 4.67 7.17 -40.63
N GLU A 497 3.43 6.69 -40.61
CA GLU A 497 2.75 6.12 -41.77
C GLU A 497 2.65 7.14 -42.91
N GLU A 498 2.21 8.37 -42.62
CA GLU A 498 2.07 9.42 -43.63
C GLU A 498 3.43 9.82 -44.25
N ARG A 499 4.50 9.87 -43.45
CA ARG A 499 5.86 10.13 -43.95
C ARG A 499 6.32 9.03 -44.90
N LEU A 500 6.14 7.76 -44.54
CA LEU A 500 6.51 6.63 -45.41
C LEU A 500 5.69 6.63 -46.71
N ARG A 501 4.39 6.91 -46.65
CA ARG A 501 3.54 7.04 -47.86
C ARG A 501 4.04 8.14 -48.81
N LYS A 502 4.44 9.30 -48.28
CA LYS A 502 5.05 10.39 -49.09
C LYS A 502 6.38 9.94 -49.70
N THR A 503 7.22 9.23 -48.96
CA THR A 503 8.49 8.70 -49.48
C THR A 503 8.25 7.67 -50.58
N ILE A 504 7.30 6.76 -50.42
CA ILE A 504 6.93 5.78 -51.46
C ILE A 504 6.47 6.50 -52.74
N ALA A 505 5.56 7.48 -52.65
CA ALA A 505 5.09 8.22 -53.81
C ALA A 505 6.22 8.95 -54.57
N ASN A 506 7.21 9.48 -53.85
CA ASN A 506 8.41 10.07 -54.45
C ASN A 506 9.28 9.01 -55.15
N GLN A 507 9.47 7.84 -54.54
CA GLN A 507 10.23 6.73 -55.13
C GLN A 507 9.54 6.14 -56.36
N GLU A 508 8.21 6.03 -56.35
CA GLU A 508 7.40 5.60 -57.50
C GLU A 508 7.53 6.58 -58.68
N SER A 509 7.55 7.89 -58.41
CA SER A 509 7.75 8.91 -59.45
C SER A 509 9.14 8.80 -60.08
N LEU A 510 10.19 8.63 -59.26
CA LEU A 510 11.56 8.44 -59.74
C LEU A 510 11.70 7.13 -60.55
N LEU A 511 11.06 6.06 -60.10
CA LEU A 511 11.06 4.77 -60.78
C LEU A 511 10.45 4.89 -62.19
N TYR A 512 9.35 5.64 -62.32
CA TYR A 512 8.75 5.94 -63.62
C TYR A 512 9.69 6.72 -64.55
N GLU A 513 10.44 7.69 -64.04
CA GLU A 513 11.45 8.42 -64.83
C GLU A 513 12.60 7.51 -65.29
N ILE A 514 13.17 6.71 -64.39
CA ILE A 514 14.24 5.76 -64.71
C ILE A 514 13.75 4.73 -65.74
N GLN A 515 12.51 4.23 -65.60
CA GLN A 515 11.92 3.28 -66.54
C GLN A 515 11.78 3.88 -67.94
N LYS A 516 11.32 5.14 -68.04
CA LYS A 516 11.20 5.86 -69.30
C LYS A 516 12.57 6.04 -69.99
N GLU A 517 13.60 6.42 -69.23
CA GLU A 517 14.97 6.55 -69.76
C GLU A 517 15.54 5.21 -70.25
N ARG A 518 15.30 4.13 -69.49
CA ARG A 518 15.71 2.77 -69.87
C ARG A 518 15.09 2.35 -71.20
N ASP A 519 13.79 2.58 -71.36
CA ASP A 519 13.08 2.20 -72.58
C ASP A 519 13.51 3.05 -73.80
N GLN A 520 13.86 4.32 -73.60
CA GLN A 520 14.49 5.16 -74.62
C GLN A 520 15.86 4.64 -75.04
N LEU A 521 16.74 4.32 -74.09
CA LEU A 521 18.07 3.74 -74.37
C LEU A 521 17.95 2.41 -75.12
N LYS A 522 16.99 1.56 -74.73
CA LYS A 522 16.72 0.29 -75.42
C LYS A 522 16.33 0.51 -76.88
N TYR A 523 15.46 1.47 -77.15
CA TYR A 523 15.07 1.84 -78.52
C TYR A 523 16.26 2.38 -79.34
N GLU A 524 17.11 3.21 -78.74
CA GLU A 524 18.33 3.72 -79.40
C GLU A 524 19.29 2.59 -79.77
N ILE A 525 19.56 1.65 -78.85
CA ILE A 525 20.42 0.49 -79.10
C ILE A 525 19.87 -0.35 -80.27
N GLU A 526 18.56 -0.60 -80.32
CA GLU A 526 17.93 -1.35 -81.42
C GLU A 526 18.11 -0.66 -82.77
N ASN A 527 17.97 0.67 -82.83
CA ASN A 527 18.17 1.44 -84.05
C ASN A 527 19.62 1.43 -84.51
N TRP A 528 20.58 1.67 -83.61
CA TRP A 528 22.00 1.62 -83.92
C TRP A 528 22.44 0.24 -84.38
N SER A 529 21.92 -0.83 -83.77
CA SER A 529 22.19 -2.21 -84.19
C SER A 529 21.71 -2.50 -85.62
N ARG A 530 20.50 -2.05 -85.98
CA ARG A 530 19.96 -2.16 -87.35
C ARG A 530 20.82 -1.44 -88.38
N GLU A 531 21.27 -0.22 -88.07
CA GLU A 531 22.10 0.57 -88.98
C GLU A 531 23.50 -0.06 -89.16
N THR A 532 24.09 -0.55 -88.07
CA THR A 532 25.39 -1.24 -88.10
C THR A 532 25.33 -2.48 -89.00
N ASN A 533 24.30 -3.31 -88.85
CA ASN A 533 24.11 -4.52 -89.66
C ASN A 533 23.91 -4.21 -91.15
N LYS A 534 23.23 -3.12 -91.49
CA LYS A 534 23.09 -2.68 -92.90
C LYS A 534 24.44 -2.27 -93.49
N GLN A 535 25.24 -1.50 -92.74
CA GLN A 535 26.54 -1.02 -93.21
C GLN A 535 27.58 -2.13 -93.36
N GLU A 536 27.62 -3.10 -92.45
CA GLU A 536 28.53 -4.26 -92.57
C GLU A 536 28.27 -5.05 -93.87
N LYS A 537 27.00 -5.27 -94.20
CA LYS A 537 26.60 -6.10 -95.34
C LYS A 537 26.91 -5.46 -96.71
N ILE A 538 26.77 -4.13 -96.83
CA ILE A 538 27.10 -3.41 -98.07
C ILE A 538 28.61 -3.39 -98.29
N LYS A 539 29.39 -3.16 -97.23
CA LYS A 539 30.83 -2.92 -97.33
C LYS A 539 31.63 -4.21 -97.53
N SER A 540 31.17 -5.37 -97.03
CA SER A 540 31.83 -6.66 -97.29
C SER A 540 31.83 -7.01 -98.79
N LEU A 541 30.73 -6.72 -99.47
CA LEU A 541 30.57 -6.96 -100.92
C LEU A 541 31.50 -6.06 -101.76
N GLU A 542 31.76 -4.82 -101.33
CA GLU A 542 32.67 -3.91 -102.03
C GLU A 542 34.14 -4.33 -101.92
N LEU A 543 34.55 -4.88 -100.77
CA LEU A 543 35.94 -5.31 -100.55
C LEU A 543 36.28 -6.55 -101.39
N GLU A 544 35.38 -7.54 -101.44
CA GLU A 544 35.55 -8.77 -102.25
C GLU A 544 35.67 -8.45 -103.75
N ALA A 545 34.86 -7.51 -104.26
CA ALA A 545 34.89 -7.08 -105.65
C ALA A 545 36.22 -6.40 -106.03
N CYS A 546 36.79 -5.59 -105.14
CA CYS A 546 38.08 -4.92 -105.36
C CYS A 546 39.26 -5.89 -105.38
N GLN A 547 39.29 -6.89 -104.49
CA GLN A 547 40.39 -7.86 -104.43
C GLN A 547 40.49 -8.73 -105.69
N ALA A 548 39.36 -9.19 -106.23
CA ALA A 548 39.34 -10.01 -107.45
C ALA A 548 39.92 -9.29 -108.68
N LYS A 549 39.68 -7.97 -108.80
CA LYS A 549 40.10 -7.18 -109.97
C LYS A 549 41.61 -6.90 -109.99
N VAL A 550 42.22 -6.69 -108.82
CA VAL A 550 43.66 -6.43 -108.68
C VAL A 550 44.48 -7.66 -109.10
N MET A 551 44.02 -8.86 -108.72
CA MET A 551 44.72 -10.12 -109.04
C MET A 551 44.78 -10.38 -110.55
N GLN A 552 43.69 -10.06 -111.28
CA GLN A 552 43.59 -10.26 -112.73
C GLN A 552 44.58 -9.38 -113.53
N LEU A 553 44.78 -8.13 -113.11
CA LEU A 553 45.68 -7.18 -113.79
C LEU A 553 47.17 -7.48 -113.57
N MET A 554 47.55 -8.06 -112.43
CA MET A 554 48.95 -8.44 -112.18
C MET A 554 49.43 -9.54 -113.14
N GLN A 555 48.55 -10.47 -113.51
CA GLN A 555 48.90 -11.60 -114.37
C GLN A 555 49.14 -11.19 -115.83
N GLU A 556 48.38 -10.22 -116.34
CA GLU A 556 48.57 -9.66 -117.70
C GLU A 556 49.91 -8.92 -117.85
N LEU A 557 50.37 -8.25 -116.79
CA LEU A 557 51.60 -7.46 -116.81
C LEU A 557 52.86 -8.35 -116.90
N GLN A 558 52.81 -9.54 -116.31
CA GLN A 558 53.90 -10.52 -116.32
C GLN A 558 54.12 -11.08 -117.75
N ASN A 559 53.05 -11.50 -118.41
CA ASN A 559 53.09 -12.09 -119.76
C ASN A 559 53.64 -11.13 -120.83
N LYS A 560 53.41 -9.82 -120.69
CA LYS A 560 53.93 -8.83 -121.65
C LYS A 560 55.43 -8.53 -121.46
N LYS A 561 55.99 -8.69 -120.26
CA LYS A 561 57.44 -8.49 -120.01
C LYS A 561 58.29 -9.52 -120.75
N GLU A 562 57.88 -10.78 -120.76
CA GLU A 562 58.62 -11.88 -121.41
C GLU A 562 58.73 -11.71 -122.94
N LYS A 563 57.66 -11.25 -123.59
CA LYS A 563 57.68 -10.96 -125.05
C LYS A 563 58.71 -9.89 -125.43
N ASN A 564 58.94 -8.90 -124.57
CA ASN A 564 59.80 -7.76 -124.86
C ASN A 564 61.30 -8.12 -124.78
N GLN A 565 61.68 -9.12 -123.98
CA GLN A 565 63.06 -9.61 -123.93
C GLN A 565 63.44 -10.38 -125.20
N LYS A 566 62.50 -11.11 -125.81
CA LYS A 566 62.75 -11.92 -127.00
C LYS A 566 63.08 -11.07 -128.23
N LEU A 567 62.33 -9.97 -128.46
CA LEU A 567 62.59 -9.04 -129.58
C LEU A 567 63.95 -8.33 -129.51
N LYS A 568 64.49 -8.09 -128.31
CA LYS A 568 65.81 -7.44 -128.16
C LYS A 568 66.96 -8.32 -128.66
N LEU A 569 66.85 -9.63 -128.48
CA LEU A 569 67.90 -10.58 -128.87
C LEU A 569 68.00 -10.71 -130.41
N ASP A 570 66.86 -10.70 -131.09
CA ASP A 570 66.79 -10.80 -132.55
C ASP A 570 67.43 -9.59 -133.25
N PHE A 571 67.29 -8.39 -132.67
CA PHE A 571 67.89 -7.17 -133.21
C PHE A 571 69.43 -7.18 -133.20
N GLN A 572 70.03 -7.83 -132.20
CA GLN A 572 71.48 -7.88 -132.03
C GLN A 572 72.16 -8.80 -133.06
N ASN A 573 71.54 -9.95 -133.36
CA ASN A 573 72.04 -10.90 -134.35
C ASN A 573 72.12 -10.32 -135.77
N LEU A 574 71.15 -9.48 -136.15
CA LEU A 574 71.10 -8.86 -137.48
C LEU A 574 72.23 -7.83 -137.68
N GLN A 575 72.67 -7.19 -136.60
CA GLN A 575 73.73 -6.19 -136.61
C GLN A 575 75.11 -6.79 -136.93
N ASP A 576 75.38 -8.00 -136.43
CA ASP A 576 76.64 -8.72 -136.67
C ASP A 576 76.79 -9.24 -138.11
N GLN A 577 75.68 -9.58 -138.77
CA GLN A 577 75.70 -10.02 -140.17
C GLN A 577 76.09 -8.88 -141.12
N LEU A 578 75.62 -7.66 -140.87
CA LEU A 578 75.94 -6.46 -141.65
C LEU A 578 77.43 -6.11 -141.66
N GLN A 579 78.12 -6.38 -140.54
CA GLN A 579 79.55 -6.08 -140.40
C GLN A 579 80.42 -6.98 -141.27
N ARG A 580 80.04 -8.26 -141.44
CA ARG A 580 80.81 -9.26 -142.21
C ARG A 580 80.82 -8.95 -143.70
N VAL A 581 79.66 -8.63 -144.27
CA VAL A 581 79.50 -8.33 -145.71
C VAL A 581 80.28 -7.08 -146.13
N ARG A 582 80.43 -6.11 -145.23
CA ARG A 582 81.15 -4.85 -145.49
C ARG A 582 82.65 -5.05 -145.71
N ASN A 583 83.24 -6.08 -145.10
CA ASN A 583 84.67 -6.35 -145.18
C ASN A 583 85.05 -7.07 -146.48
N GLU A 584 84.21 -7.99 -146.97
CA GLU A 584 84.43 -8.65 -148.27
C GLU A 584 84.38 -7.65 -149.44
N LEU A 585 83.47 -6.67 -149.37
CA LEU A 585 83.29 -5.64 -150.40
C LEU A 585 84.50 -4.72 -150.57
N ASN A 586 85.28 -4.48 -149.51
CA ASN A 586 86.48 -3.63 -149.58
C ASN A 586 87.69 -4.37 -150.19
N GLY A 587 87.80 -5.69 -150.00
CA GLY A 587 88.89 -6.50 -150.56
C GLY A 587 88.91 -6.49 -152.10
N LYS A 588 87.75 -6.67 -152.73
CA LYS A 588 87.63 -6.66 -154.20
C LYS A 588 87.88 -5.28 -154.83
N ARG A 589 87.72 -4.19 -154.08
CA ARG A 589 87.92 -2.82 -154.59
C ARG A 589 89.39 -2.50 -154.88
N VAL A 590 90.31 -3.08 -154.11
CA VAL A 590 91.75 -2.85 -154.22
C VAL A 590 92.33 -3.58 -155.43
N GLU A 591 91.80 -4.77 -155.73
CA GLU A 591 92.20 -5.60 -156.88
C GLU A 591 91.94 -4.89 -158.23
N CYS A 592 90.79 -4.23 -158.37
CA CYS A 592 90.44 -3.45 -159.57
C CYS A 592 91.34 -2.23 -159.80
N GLN A 593 91.92 -1.63 -158.76
CA GLN A 593 92.77 -0.44 -158.90
C GLN A 593 94.21 -0.79 -159.34
N GLN A 594 94.69 -2.00 -159.05
CA GLN A 594 96.04 -2.43 -159.43
C GLN A 594 96.15 -2.78 -160.93
N LEU A 595 95.08 -3.26 -161.55
CA LEU A 595 95.04 -3.57 -162.98
C LEU A 595 95.08 -2.31 -163.87
N LEU A 596 94.44 -1.22 -163.43
CA LEU A 596 94.42 0.05 -164.15
C LEU A 596 95.79 0.74 -164.20
N LYS A 597 96.66 0.48 -163.23
CA LYS A 597 97.96 1.13 -163.11
C LYS A 597 99.02 0.51 -164.04
N ARG A 598 98.89 -0.78 -164.39
CA ARG A 598 99.82 -1.49 -165.26
C ARG A 598 99.71 -1.11 -166.75
N MET A 599 98.58 -0.57 -167.21
CA MET A 599 98.43 -0.17 -168.63
C MET A 599 98.91 1.26 -168.92
N SER A 600 99.23 2.06 -167.90
CA SER A 600 99.60 3.48 -168.05
C SER A 600 101.09 3.72 -168.30
N ASP A 601 101.96 2.80 -167.87
CA ASP A 601 103.40 3.10 -167.73
C ASP A 601 104.27 2.58 -168.91
N ASP A 602 103.70 1.83 -169.87
CA ASP A 602 104.44 1.23 -171.01
C ASP A 602 104.33 2.00 -172.36
N ASN A 603 103.91 3.28 -172.43
CA ASN A 603 103.58 3.94 -173.72
C ASN A 603 104.09 5.40 -173.96
N GLN A 604 105.36 5.76 -173.66
CA GLN A 604 105.96 7.06 -174.08
C GLN A 604 107.38 6.96 -174.73
N SER A 605 107.47 7.35 -176.02
CA SER A 605 108.60 7.54 -176.99
C SER A 605 108.91 6.30 -177.89
N PHE A 606 108.84 6.31 -179.24
CA PHE A 606 109.02 7.35 -180.27
C PHE A 606 108.01 7.24 -181.43
N ARG A 607 107.21 8.31 -181.61
CA ARG A 607 106.07 8.51 -182.55
C ARG A 607 105.01 7.39 -182.47
N GLU A 608 103.78 7.66 -182.90
CA GLU A 608 102.94 6.51 -183.28
C GLU A 608 103.80 5.54 -184.14
N PRO A 609 103.72 4.20 -184.05
CA PRO A 609 103.15 3.26 -183.06
C PRO A 609 104.17 2.17 -182.62
N GLY A 610 103.78 1.29 -181.69
CA GLY A 610 104.31 -0.10 -181.55
C GLY A 610 105.64 -0.23 -180.81
N GLU A 611 105.69 -1.06 -179.76
CA GLU A 611 106.09 -2.47 -179.86
C GLU A 611 107.58 -2.60 -180.23
N GLU A 612 108.43 -3.33 -179.53
CA GLU A 612 108.26 -4.41 -178.58
C GLU A 612 109.68 -4.63 -178.01
N ILE A 613 109.75 -5.24 -176.83
CA ILE A 613 110.65 -6.39 -176.54
C ILE A 613 112.03 -6.31 -177.21
N SER A 614 113.12 -6.18 -176.47
CA SER A 614 113.75 -7.37 -175.89
C SER A 614 115.21 -7.01 -175.63
N ASN A 615 115.79 -7.66 -174.62
CA ASN A 615 117.10 -8.30 -174.62
C ASN A 615 117.72 -8.11 -173.25
N ASP A 616 117.75 -9.17 -172.47
CA ASP A 616 118.61 -10.33 -172.66
C ASP A 616 119.97 -10.09 -171.99
N LEU A 617 120.17 -10.99 -171.03
CA LEU A 617 121.43 -11.34 -170.44
C LEU A 617 122.30 -10.13 -170.12
N VAL A 618 121.94 -9.59 -168.97
CA VAL A 618 122.71 -9.68 -167.71
C VAL A 618 124.21 -9.62 -167.88
N LEU A 619 124.80 -10.52 -168.63
CA LEU A 619 126.22 -10.68 -168.61
C LEU A 619 126.85 -10.04 -169.83
N GLN A 620 126.97 -8.72 -169.86
CA GLN A 620 128.10 -8.07 -170.54
C GLN A 620 128.43 -6.68 -169.97
N TYR A 621 127.84 -6.30 -168.84
CA TYR A 621 128.43 -6.65 -167.54
C TYR A 621 129.95 -6.50 -167.50
N LYS A 622 130.36 -5.37 -166.93
CA LYS A 622 131.70 -5.20 -166.38
C LYS A 622 132.86 -5.02 -167.36
N ASP A 623 132.63 -5.07 -168.68
CA ASP A 623 133.70 -4.84 -169.67
C ASP A 623 133.35 -3.94 -170.87
N MET A 624 132.07 -3.63 -171.07
CA MET A 624 131.65 -2.28 -171.49
C MET A 624 132.04 -1.20 -170.43
N LYS A 625 132.81 -1.63 -169.41
CA LYS A 625 133.73 -0.88 -168.55
C LYS A 625 135.21 -0.84 -169.02
N GLN A 626 135.65 -1.50 -170.10
CA GLN A 626 137.05 -1.47 -170.56
C GLN A 626 137.31 -1.60 -172.09
N GLN A 627 136.29 -1.63 -172.97
CA GLN A 627 136.40 -1.37 -174.42
C GLN A 627 135.97 0.09 -174.81
N ALA A 628 136.16 1.06 -173.88
CA ALA A 628 136.47 2.46 -174.20
C ALA A 628 137.76 2.51 -175.05
N HIS A 629 137.84 3.40 -176.03
CA HIS A 629 138.88 3.40 -177.08
C HIS A 629 138.65 2.40 -178.22
N GLN A 630 137.40 2.17 -178.62
CA GLN A 630 136.98 1.87 -180.01
C GLN A 630 135.47 1.58 -179.98
N MET A 631 134.56 2.52 -179.98
CA MET A 631 134.01 3.11 -181.20
C MET A 631 132.71 3.83 -180.75
N ASN A 632 132.77 4.92 -179.98
CA ASN A 632 132.98 6.27 -180.49
C ASN A 632 133.78 6.33 -181.81
N ASP A 633 133.11 6.78 -182.87
CA ASP A 633 133.65 7.03 -184.22
C ASP A 633 133.70 5.89 -185.27
N PHE A 634 132.83 4.86 -185.20
CA PHE A 634 132.55 3.99 -186.39
C PHE A 634 131.07 3.90 -186.75
N PHE A 635 130.47 5.07 -186.92
CA PHE A 635 129.46 5.34 -187.95
C PHE A 635 128.02 5.58 -187.46
N LYS A 636 127.45 6.79 -187.60
CA LYS A 636 127.88 7.96 -188.40
C LYS A 636 128.37 7.56 -189.81
N ARG A 637 127.49 6.88 -190.56
CA ARG A 637 127.50 6.43 -191.98
C ARG A 637 126.77 5.09 -191.96
N ARG A 638 125.95 4.68 -192.89
CA ARG A 638 125.31 5.25 -194.04
C ARG A 638 123.91 4.64 -193.89
N ALA A 639 122.89 5.47 -193.85
CA ALA A 639 122.19 5.83 -195.07
C ALA A 639 121.52 4.60 -195.69
N MET A 640 120.22 4.77 -195.93
CA MET A 640 119.56 4.23 -197.12
C MET A 640 119.34 2.72 -197.06
N ASP A 641 118.07 2.34 -197.04
CA ASP A 641 117.36 1.92 -198.26
C ASP A 641 117.57 0.41 -198.47
N HIS A 642 116.60 -0.37 -198.89
CA HIS A 642 115.32 -0.08 -199.50
C HIS A 642 114.45 -1.34 -199.32
N SER A 643 113.14 -1.12 -199.38
CA SER A 643 112.13 -2.04 -199.93
C SER A 643 111.78 -3.33 -199.16
N GLN A 644 110.61 -3.36 -198.49
CA GLN A 644 109.35 -3.94 -199.02
C GLN A 644 108.27 -3.97 -197.91
N GLN A 645 107.37 -3.00 -197.96
CA GLN A 645 106.11 -2.94 -197.21
C GLN A 645 105.09 -3.92 -197.83
N SER A 646 104.42 -4.80 -197.07
CA SER A 646 102.96 -5.05 -197.23
C SER A 646 102.27 -6.11 -196.33
N ILE A 647 102.93 -6.92 -195.48
CA ILE A 647 102.22 -8.13 -194.95
C ILE A 647 101.88 -8.14 -193.43
N PHE A 648 102.47 -7.29 -192.58
CA PHE A 648 102.33 -7.45 -191.12
C PHE A 648 101.21 -6.63 -190.44
N ILE A 649 100.51 -5.76 -191.17
CA ILE A 649 99.58 -4.76 -190.59
C ILE A 649 98.14 -5.28 -190.38
N GLN A 650 97.79 -6.49 -190.83
CA GLN A 650 96.40 -6.98 -190.77
C GLN A 650 96.01 -7.83 -189.55
N GLU A 651 96.95 -8.42 -188.80
CA GLU A 651 96.59 -9.33 -187.68
C GLU A 651 96.44 -8.64 -186.32
N ILE A 652 97.09 -7.49 -186.11
CA ILE A 652 97.09 -6.78 -184.82
C ILE A 652 95.76 -6.05 -184.53
N SER A 653 95.00 -5.64 -185.56
CA SER A 653 93.71 -4.94 -185.37
C SER A 653 92.57 -5.83 -184.87
N LYS A 654 92.64 -7.16 -185.05
CA LYS A 654 91.53 -8.06 -184.70
C LYS A 654 91.51 -8.42 -183.20
N LEU A 655 92.67 -8.48 -182.56
CA LEU A 655 92.82 -8.88 -181.14
C LEU A 655 92.50 -7.74 -180.15
N GLN A 656 92.63 -6.48 -180.55
CA GLN A 656 92.33 -5.33 -179.67
C GLN A 656 90.82 -5.10 -179.48
N GLN A 657 89.99 -5.51 -180.43
CA GLN A 657 88.56 -5.24 -180.42
C GLN A 657 87.76 -6.25 -179.58
N ASP A 658 88.20 -7.50 -179.53
CA ASP A 658 87.54 -8.57 -178.75
C ASP A 658 87.73 -8.40 -177.23
N LYS A 659 88.90 -7.92 -176.78
CA LYS A 659 89.16 -7.66 -175.35
C LYS A 659 88.39 -6.46 -174.79
N PHE A 660 88.07 -5.47 -175.61
CA PHE A 660 87.34 -4.28 -175.14
C PHE A 660 85.86 -4.58 -174.82
N ASN A 661 85.25 -5.51 -175.57
CA ASN A 661 83.84 -5.89 -175.39
C ASN A 661 83.58 -6.75 -174.14
N GLU A 662 84.58 -7.51 -173.66
CA GLU A 662 84.44 -8.37 -172.49
C GLU A 662 84.41 -7.56 -171.16
N ILE A 663 85.13 -6.43 -171.11
CA ILE A 663 85.21 -5.53 -169.95
C ILE A 663 83.89 -4.78 -169.71
N ILE A 664 83.16 -4.42 -170.76
CA ILE A 664 81.87 -3.72 -170.64
C ILE A 664 80.81 -4.64 -170.02
N LYS A 665 80.78 -5.92 -170.43
CA LYS A 665 79.83 -6.93 -169.93
C LYS A 665 79.96 -7.17 -168.42
N LEU A 666 81.19 -7.29 -167.91
CA LEU A 666 81.46 -7.50 -166.49
C LEU A 666 81.07 -6.30 -165.61
N ARG A 667 81.09 -5.07 -166.16
CA ARG A 667 80.76 -3.85 -165.43
C ARG A 667 79.26 -3.65 -165.23
N GLU A 668 78.47 -4.04 -166.22
CA GLU A 668 77.00 -3.97 -166.18
C GLU A 668 76.43 -4.95 -165.12
N ASP A 669 76.94 -6.17 -165.08
CA ASP A 669 76.51 -7.24 -164.16
C ASP A 669 76.76 -6.90 -162.68
N TYR A 670 77.89 -6.23 -162.39
CA TYR A 670 78.23 -5.80 -161.04
C TYR A 670 77.31 -4.68 -160.52
N LYS A 671 76.77 -3.86 -161.43
CA LYS A 671 75.92 -2.72 -161.08
C LYS A 671 74.50 -3.17 -160.71
N GLN A 672 73.95 -4.17 -161.41
CA GLN A 672 72.62 -4.70 -161.11
C GLN A 672 72.54 -5.42 -159.76
N LYS A 673 73.51 -6.29 -159.42
CA LYS A 673 73.50 -7.01 -158.13
C LYS A 673 73.56 -6.08 -156.91
N LYS A 674 74.27 -4.95 -157.01
CA LYS A 674 74.38 -3.98 -155.91
C LYS A 674 73.07 -3.25 -155.61
N LEU A 675 72.25 -2.99 -156.62
CA LEU A 675 71.01 -2.23 -156.45
C LEU A 675 69.95 -3.06 -155.74
N LYS A 676 69.76 -4.31 -156.17
CA LYS A 676 68.75 -5.24 -155.63
C LYS A 676 68.94 -5.50 -154.14
N MET A 677 70.18 -5.69 -153.70
CA MET A 677 70.53 -6.01 -152.31
C MET A 677 70.39 -4.81 -151.35
N LYS A 678 70.32 -3.58 -151.85
CA LYS A 678 70.13 -2.38 -151.03
C LYS A 678 68.64 -2.12 -150.75
N GLU A 679 67.77 -2.42 -151.71
CA GLU A 679 66.32 -2.21 -151.59
C GLU A 679 65.70 -3.16 -150.56
N ASP A 680 66.11 -4.43 -150.52
CA ASP A 680 65.59 -5.43 -149.57
C ASP A 680 65.87 -5.04 -148.10
N LEU A 681 67.04 -4.45 -147.82
CA LEU A 681 67.49 -4.07 -146.48
C LEU A 681 66.76 -2.83 -145.90
N GLU A 682 66.27 -1.93 -146.76
CA GLU A 682 65.56 -0.72 -146.32
C GLU A 682 64.09 -1.01 -145.96
N GLN A 683 63.44 -1.99 -146.61
CA GLN A 683 62.08 -2.38 -146.28
C GLN A 683 61.97 -3.03 -144.89
N GLU A 684 62.91 -3.91 -144.54
CA GLU A 684 62.86 -4.67 -143.29
C GLU A 684 63.07 -3.77 -142.05
N LYS A 685 63.93 -2.76 -142.16
CA LYS A 685 64.18 -1.78 -141.09
C LYS A 685 62.97 -0.91 -140.78
N LYS A 686 62.13 -0.60 -141.78
CA LYS A 686 60.94 0.25 -141.62
C LYS A 686 59.81 -0.48 -140.89
N SER A 687 59.65 -1.78 -141.15
CA SER A 687 58.68 -2.65 -140.47
C SER A 687 58.90 -2.73 -138.95
N LEU A 688 60.14 -2.96 -138.52
CA LEU A 688 60.48 -3.13 -137.11
C LEU A 688 60.26 -1.88 -136.25
N LYS A 689 60.45 -0.68 -136.82
CA LYS A 689 60.29 0.58 -136.09
C LYS A 689 58.83 0.86 -135.70
N ASN A 690 57.89 0.60 -136.61
CA ASN A 690 56.46 0.83 -136.37
C ASN A 690 55.89 -0.07 -135.26
N ASN A 691 56.37 -1.30 -135.15
CA ASN A 691 55.91 -2.22 -134.10
C ASN A 691 56.33 -1.76 -132.69
N LEU A 692 57.50 -1.14 -132.55
CA LEU A 692 57.99 -0.69 -131.24
C LEU A 692 57.17 0.48 -130.68
N GLU A 693 56.78 1.44 -131.52
CA GLU A 693 56.00 2.61 -131.09
C GLU A 693 54.58 2.22 -130.63
N HIS A 694 53.94 1.24 -131.29
CA HIS A 694 52.62 0.76 -130.86
C HIS A 694 52.65 0.10 -129.47
N PHE A 695 53.73 -0.62 -129.14
CA PHE A 695 53.87 -1.29 -127.85
C PHE A 695 54.09 -0.34 -126.67
N ILE A 696 54.78 0.79 -126.88
CA ILE A 696 55.03 1.77 -125.81
C ILE A 696 53.71 2.42 -125.36
N LYS A 697 52.86 2.81 -126.31
CA LYS A 697 51.59 3.50 -126.02
C LYS A 697 50.63 2.66 -125.18
N GLN A 698 50.54 1.35 -125.43
CA GLN A 698 49.71 0.44 -124.62
C GLN A 698 50.17 0.28 -123.17
N ASN A 699 51.46 0.48 -122.90
CA ASN A 699 52.04 0.24 -121.57
C ASN A 699 51.76 1.41 -120.61
N GLU A 700 51.61 2.62 -121.14
CA GLU A 700 51.25 3.82 -120.36
C GLU A 700 49.78 3.79 -119.91
N GLU A 701 48.87 3.34 -120.77
CA GLU A 701 47.44 3.18 -120.42
C GLU A 701 47.22 2.17 -119.27
N LEU A 702 48.01 1.10 -119.22
CA LEU A 702 47.94 0.10 -118.15
C LEU A 702 48.43 0.64 -116.79
N LYS A 703 49.43 1.53 -116.77
CA LYS A 703 49.90 2.17 -115.54
C LYS A 703 48.86 3.12 -114.94
N ALA A 704 48.15 3.88 -115.77
CA ALA A 704 47.12 4.81 -115.31
C ALA A 704 45.95 4.09 -114.61
N LYS A 705 45.52 2.94 -115.16
CA LYS A 705 44.46 2.11 -114.55
C LYS A 705 44.86 1.54 -113.18
N ASN A 706 46.14 1.21 -112.96
CA ASN A 706 46.59 0.61 -111.71
C ASN A 706 46.57 1.61 -110.53
N MET A 707 46.87 2.89 -110.78
CA MET A 707 46.83 3.92 -109.73
C MET A 707 45.41 4.18 -109.21
N THR A 708 44.40 4.17 -110.08
CA THR A 708 43.01 4.46 -109.70
C THR A 708 42.40 3.38 -108.78
N TYR A 709 42.85 2.13 -108.87
CA TYR A 709 42.39 1.06 -107.97
C TYR A 709 43.09 1.09 -106.62
N TYR A 710 44.33 1.60 -106.54
CA TYR A 710 45.06 1.72 -105.29
C TYR A 710 44.40 2.74 -104.34
N GLU A 711 43.95 3.88 -104.88
CA GLU A 711 43.20 4.90 -104.12
C GLU A 711 41.88 4.35 -103.56
N LYS A 712 41.16 3.51 -104.33
CA LYS A 712 39.93 2.87 -103.88
C LYS A 712 40.16 1.88 -102.73
N TYR A 713 41.29 1.18 -102.73
CA TYR A 713 41.65 0.25 -101.66
C TYR A 713 41.96 0.98 -100.34
N GLU A 714 42.64 2.13 -100.39
CA GLU A 714 42.97 2.93 -99.21
C GLU A 714 41.70 3.54 -98.56
N GLN A 715 40.74 3.95 -99.37
CA GLN A 715 39.43 4.42 -98.90
C GLN A 715 38.64 3.32 -98.18
N ALA A 716 38.73 2.06 -98.66
CA ALA A 716 38.08 0.92 -98.00
C ALA A 716 38.68 0.62 -96.61
N GLN A 717 39.99 0.81 -96.41
CA GLN A 717 40.62 0.63 -95.10
C GLN A 717 40.18 1.68 -94.07
N LYS A 718 40.05 2.96 -94.46
CA LYS A 718 39.55 4.02 -93.56
C LYS A 718 38.12 3.73 -93.08
N ASN A 719 37.28 3.21 -93.96
CA ASN A 719 35.90 2.84 -93.63
C ASN A 719 35.80 1.70 -92.60
N GLN A 720 36.79 0.79 -92.54
CA GLN A 720 36.82 -0.30 -91.56
C GLN A 720 37.12 0.21 -90.13
N GLN A 721 37.87 1.29 -89.98
CA GLN A 721 38.14 1.91 -88.68
C GLN A 721 36.89 2.59 -88.10
N HIS A 722 36.09 3.25 -88.93
CA HIS A 722 34.82 3.87 -88.51
C HIS A 722 33.82 2.84 -87.97
N LEU A 723 33.83 1.61 -88.50
CA LEU A 723 32.91 0.55 -88.08
C LEU A 723 33.25 0.03 -86.67
N LYS A 724 34.55 -0.01 -86.31
CA LYS A 724 34.99 -0.32 -84.94
C LYS A 724 34.58 0.75 -83.93
N GLN A 725 34.54 2.02 -84.33
CA GLN A 725 34.08 3.11 -83.45
C GLN A 725 32.59 2.93 -83.11
N ILE A 726 31.73 2.65 -84.10
CA ILE A 726 30.30 2.39 -83.88
C ILE A 726 30.08 1.19 -82.95
N GLN A 727 30.85 0.10 -83.12
CA GLN A 727 30.77 -1.06 -82.23
C GLN A 727 31.12 -0.73 -80.77
N SER A 728 32.12 0.14 -80.54
CA SER A 728 32.49 0.59 -79.18
C SER A 728 31.41 1.46 -78.53
N GLU A 729 30.68 2.25 -79.33
CA GLU A 729 29.61 3.12 -78.84
C GLU A 729 28.36 2.30 -78.45
N ASN A 730 28.03 1.26 -79.23
CA ASN A 730 26.98 0.29 -78.87
C ASN A 730 27.27 -0.45 -77.55
N GLN A 731 28.53 -0.81 -77.28
CA GLN A 731 28.91 -1.43 -76.00
C GLN A 731 28.71 -0.47 -74.82
N ARG A 732 29.05 0.82 -74.98
CA ARG A 732 28.82 1.84 -73.96
C ARG A 732 27.34 2.08 -73.67
N LEU A 733 26.49 2.09 -74.71
CA LEU A 733 25.05 2.18 -74.53
C LEU A 733 24.49 0.94 -73.80
N GLY A 734 25.00 -0.25 -74.10
CA GLY A 734 24.65 -1.49 -73.39
C GLY A 734 24.95 -1.45 -71.89
N GLN A 735 26.14 -0.96 -71.50
CA GLN A 735 26.50 -0.79 -70.09
C GLN A 735 25.57 0.19 -69.36
N ARG A 736 25.22 1.32 -70.00
CA ARG A 736 24.26 2.28 -69.42
C ARG A 736 22.87 1.69 -69.24
N LEU A 737 22.43 0.82 -70.15
CA LEU A 737 21.14 0.12 -70.03
C LEU A 737 21.12 -0.85 -68.83
N GLU A 738 22.24 -1.54 -68.59
CA GLU A 738 22.43 -2.44 -67.44
C GLU A 738 22.41 -1.66 -66.12
N GLU A 739 23.19 -0.57 -66.02
CA GLU A 739 23.18 0.34 -64.86
C GLU A 739 21.77 0.88 -64.55
N LYS A 740 20.99 1.25 -65.58
CA LYS A 740 19.61 1.73 -65.39
C LYS A 740 18.65 0.61 -64.95
N SER A 741 18.91 -0.63 -65.35
CA SER A 741 18.11 -1.79 -64.95
C SER A 741 18.37 -2.17 -63.49
N GLU A 742 19.63 -2.18 -63.05
CA GLU A 742 20.00 -2.41 -61.64
C GLU A 742 19.44 -1.34 -60.71
N ASN A 743 19.49 -0.07 -61.12
CA ASN A 743 18.88 1.03 -60.35
C ASN A 743 17.37 0.85 -60.20
N LEU A 744 16.67 0.40 -61.25
CA LEU A 744 15.23 0.16 -61.20
C LEU A 744 14.90 -0.94 -60.17
N ASP A 745 15.63 -2.06 -60.18
CA ASP A 745 15.44 -3.16 -59.22
C ASP A 745 15.70 -2.73 -57.77
N MET A 746 16.73 -1.91 -57.52
CA MET A 746 16.99 -1.34 -56.19
C MET A 746 15.82 -0.49 -55.69
N HIS A 747 15.26 0.38 -56.53
CA HIS A 747 14.13 1.23 -56.15
C HIS A 747 12.85 0.42 -55.88
N ILE A 748 12.59 -0.67 -56.63
CA ILE A 748 11.50 -1.61 -56.35
C ILE A 748 11.66 -2.21 -54.95
N GLN A 749 12.85 -2.71 -54.63
CA GLN A 749 13.12 -3.34 -53.34
C GLN A 749 12.97 -2.37 -52.16
N VAL A 750 13.36 -1.10 -52.34
CA VAL A 750 13.16 -0.04 -51.35
C VAL A 750 11.68 0.23 -51.11
N ILE A 751 10.86 0.29 -52.17
CA ILE A 751 9.40 0.47 -52.06
C ILE A 751 8.75 -0.71 -51.32
N GLU A 752 9.13 -1.95 -51.64
CA GLU A 752 8.61 -3.15 -50.96
C GLU A 752 8.91 -3.13 -49.45
N ASN A 753 10.13 -2.72 -49.06
CA ASN A 753 10.52 -2.62 -47.66
C ASN A 753 9.70 -1.55 -46.91
N PHE A 754 9.54 -0.36 -47.49
CA PHE A 754 8.72 0.68 -46.87
C PHE A 754 7.23 0.28 -46.78
N THR A 755 6.73 -0.50 -47.74
CA THR A 755 5.35 -1.02 -47.70
C THR A 755 5.15 -1.97 -46.52
N LYS A 756 6.10 -2.88 -46.27
CA LYS A 756 6.07 -3.76 -45.07
C LYS A 756 6.12 -2.98 -43.77
N ASP A 757 6.88 -1.88 -43.72
CA ASP A 757 6.96 -1.04 -42.52
C ASP A 757 5.65 -0.25 -42.29
N ILE A 758 4.96 0.16 -43.35
CA ILE A 758 3.59 0.70 -43.26
C ILE A 758 2.65 -0.34 -42.65
N GLU A 759 2.64 -1.58 -43.13
CA GLU A 759 1.78 -2.64 -42.59
C GLU A 759 1.98 -2.84 -41.08
N LYS A 760 3.24 -2.88 -40.61
CA LYS A 760 3.56 -2.95 -39.17
C LYS A 760 3.01 -1.76 -38.39
N LEU A 761 3.21 -0.53 -38.88
CA LEU A 761 2.68 0.67 -38.24
C LEU A 761 1.15 0.69 -38.21
N THR A 762 0.51 0.11 -39.23
CA THR A 762 -0.96 -0.01 -39.30
C THR A 762 -1.47 -0.94 -38.20
N GLY A 763 -0.82 -2.10 -38.00
CA GLY A 763 -1.16 -3.01 -36.90
C GLY A 763 -0.99 -2.38 -35.52
N ILE A 764 0.12 -1.67 -35.29
CA ILE A 764 0.34 -0.92 -34.04
C ILE A 764 -0.76 0.13 -33.82
N ARG A 765 -1.20 0.81 -34.87
CA ARG A 765 -2.27 1.82 -34.81
C ARG A 765 -3.60 1.19 -34.38
N GLU A 766 -3.97 0.05 -34.96
CA GLU A 766 -5.20 -0.68 -34.63
C GLU A 766 -5.20 -1.16 -33.17
N ASP A 767 -4.09 -1.71 -32.69
CA ASP A 767 -3.93 -2.13 -31.29
C ASP A 767 -4.07 -0.94 -30.32
N LEU A 768 -3.46 0.21 -30.65
CA LEU A 768 -3.58 1.42 -29.87
C LEU A 768 -5.02 1.97 -29.86
N GLU A 769 -5.75 1.89 -30.97
CA GLU A 769 -7.16 2.31 -31.07
C GLU A 769 -8.08 1.41 -30.23
N GLN A 770 -7.86 0.09 -30.25
CA GLN A 770 -8.59 -0.84 -29.39
C GLN A 770 -8.33 -0.58 -27.91
N LYS A 771 -7.06 -0.40 -27.51
CA LYS A 771 -6.69 -0.06 -26.12
C LYS A 771 -7.36 1.24 -25.67
N LEU A 772 -7.45 2.24 -26.55
CA LEU A 772 -8.06 3.54 -26.26
C LEU A 772 -9.59 3.44 -26.12
N ALA A 773 -10.25 2.60 -26.94
CA ALA A 773 -11.67 2.30 -26.82
C ALA A 773 -12.01 1.62 -25.49
N PHE A 774 -11.22 0.61 -25.10
CA PHE A 774 -11.37 -0.08 -23.81
C PHE A 774 -11.24 0.89 -22.62
N MET A 775 -10.16 1.69 -22.58
CA MET A 775 -9.95 2.66 -21.49
C MET A 775 -11.06 3.73 -21.41
N ASN A 776 -11.62 4.16 -22.55
CA ASN A 776 -12.74 5.11 -22.55
C ASN A 776 -14.03 4.49 -22.00
N SER A 777 -14.27 3.20 -22.23
CA SER A 777 -15.39 2.45 -21.66
C SER A 777 -15.27 2.35 -20.13
N GLU A 778 -14.12 1.89 -19.65
CA GLU A 778 -13.78 1.80 -18.21
C GLU A 778 -13.89 3.16 -17.52
N LYS A 779 -13.40 4.23 -18.14
CA LYS A 779 -13.55 5.60 -17.63
C LYS A 779 -15.02 6.00 -17.48
N SER A 780 -15.88 5.63 -18.42
CA SER A 780 -17.32 5.91 -18.36
C SER A 780 -17.98 5.16 -17.19
N GLN A 781 -17.62 3.89 -16.99
CA GLN A 781 -18.10 3.09 -15.86
C GLN A 781 -17.65 3.66 -14.52
N LEU A 782 -16.39 4.13 -14.42
CA LEU A 782 -15.86 4.79 -13.22
C LEU A 782 -16.56 6.11 -12.89
N ILE A 783 -16.96 6.89 -13.90
CA ILE A 783 -17.75 8.12 -13.68
C ILE A 783 -19.14 7.77 -13.14
N SER A 784 -19.81 6.80 -13.75
CA SER A 784 -21.11 6.29 -13.26
C SER A 784 -21.00 5.73 -11.83
N PHE A 785 -19.93 4.99 -11.53
CA PHE A 785 -19.67 4.49 -10.18
C PHE A 785 -19.47 5.64 -9.19
N LYS A 786 -18.68 6.67 -9.52
CA LYS A 786 -18.50 7.87 -8.66
C LYS A 786 -19.82 8.54 -8.30
N GLU A 787 -20.80 8.55 -9.20
CA GLU A 787 -22.12 9.13 -8.96
C GLU A 787 -22.99 8.24 -8.06
N SER A 788 -22.93 6.91 -8.23
CA SER A 788 -23.67 5.92 -7.43
C SER A 788 -23.03 5.59 -6.06
N PHE A 789 -21.72 5.76 -5.91
CA PHE A 789 -20.96 5.33 -4.74
C PHE A 789 -21.38 6.04 -3.43
N PRO A 790 -21.64 7.37 -3.42
CA PRO A 790 -22.17 8.04 -2.24
C PRO A 790 -23.51 7.47 -1.76
N TYR A 791 -24.34 6.99 -2.69
CA TYR A 791 -25.61 6.36 -2.39
C TYR A 791 -25.44 4.96 -1.80
N ILE A 792 -24.59 4.12 -2.40
CA ILE A 792 -24.26 2.77 -1.90
C ILE A 792 -23.64 2.86 -0.51
N LEU A 793 -22.67 3.77 -0.29
CA LEU A 793 -22.05 3.96 1.01
C LEU A 793 -23.06 4.50 2.05
N LYS A 794 -23.99 5.37 1.64
CA LYS A 794 -25.07 5.88 2.50
C LYS A 794 -26.06 4.79 2.89
N GLU A 795 -26.46 3.91 1.98
CA GLU A 795 -27.32 2.76 2.30
C GLU A 795 -26.56 1.71 3.12
N ALA A 796 -25.27 1.50 2.84
CA ALA A 796 -24.39 0.64 3.62
C ALA A 796 -24.28 1.10 5.07
N LEU A 797 -23.98 2.37 5.28
CA LEU A 797 -23.95 3.01 6.60
C LEU A 797 -25.34 3.02 7.25
N LYS A 798 -26.40 3.32 6.50
CA LYS A 798 -27.78 3.30 7.01
C LYS A 798 -28.19 1.93 7.50
N TRP A 799 -27.64 0.86 6.94
CA TRP A 799 -27.87 -0.56 7.28
C TRP A 799 -26.96 -1.05 8.41
N VAL A 800 -25.71 -0.61 8.42
CA VAL A 800 -24.78 -0.79 9.53
C VAL A 800 -25.29 -0.14 10.83
N LEU A 801 -25.96 1.01 10.70
CA LEU A 801 -26.59 1.75 11.80
C LEU A 801 -28.01 1.25 12.14
N LYS A 802 -28.49 0.17 11.51
CA LYS A 802 -29.90 -0.21 11.33
C LYS A 802 -30.39 -1.38 12.20
N GLN A 803 -29.77 -1.60 13.35
CA GLN A 803 -30.41 -2.30 14.47
C GLN A 803 -31.53 -1.44 15.12
N ASN A 804 -32.23 -0.59 14.34
CA ASN A 804 -33.24 0.33 14.87
C ASN A 804 -34.41 0.53 13.88
N SER A 805 -35.64 0.49 14.40
CA SER A 805 -36.91 0.21 13.70
C SER A 805 -37.41 1.25 12.67
N LYS A 806 -36.80 2.45 12.59
CA LYS A 806 -37.26 3.59 11.75
C LYS A 806 -37.02 3.44 10.24
N ILE A 807 -36.70 2.22 9.82
CA ILE A 807 -35.89 1.97 8.63
C ILE A 807 -36.66 1.20 7.56
N LYS A 808 -37.61 0.35 7.99
CA LYS A 808 -38.59 -0.31 7.11
C LYS A 808 -39.37 0.71 6.29
N HIS A 809 -39.56 1.91 6.84
CA HIS A 809 -40.26 2.99 6.18
C HIS A 809 -39.43 3.71 5.11
N ALA A 810 -38.10 3.79 5.28
CA ALA A 810 -37.21 4.44 4.32
C ALA A 810 -36.80 3.51 3.15
N MET A 811 -36.83 2.19 3.32
CA MET A 811 -36.61 1.27 2.18
C MET A 811 -37.78 1.24 1.19
N LYS A 812 -38.97 1.72 1.59
CA LYS A 812 -40.10 1.88 0.66
C LYS A 812 -39.89 3.00 -0.37
N SER A 813 -38.90 3.87 -0.20
CA SER A 813 -38.62 4.99 -1.12
C SER A 813 -37.49 4.73 -2.11
N VAL A 814 -37.01 3.48 -2.22
CA VAL A 814 -35.89 3.07 -3.08
C VAL A 814 -36.40 2.12 -4.17
N GLY A 815 -35.91 2.22 -5.40
CA GLY A 815 -36.33 1.38 -6.52
C GLY A 815 -36.00 -0.11 -6.32
N GLU A 816 -36.78 -1.02 -6.91
CA GLU A 816 -36.65 -2.48 -6.67
C GLU A 816 -35.29 -3.05 -7.10
N GLU A 817 -34.69 -2.51 -8.15
CA GLU A 817 -33.37 -2.94 -8.66
C GLU A 817 -32.24 -2.56 -7.69
N GLU A 818 -32.30 -1.35 -7.13
CA GLU A 818 -31.33 -0.85 -6.15
C GLU A 818 -31.46 -1.60 -4.83
N GLN A 819 -32.69 -1.93 -4.41
CA GLN A 819 -32.92 -2.77 -3.23
C GLN A 819 -32.30 -4.17 -3.40
N LYS A 820 -32.33 -4.73 -4.61
CA LYS A 820 -31.77 -6.05 -4.91
C LYS A 820 -30.24 -6.03 -4.82
N ILE A 821 -29.59 -5.06 -5.46
CA ILE A 821 -28.12 -4.88 -5.38
C ILE A 821 -27.66 -4.71 -3.93
N ILE A 822 -28.40 -3.92 -3.15
CA ILE A 822 -28.10 -3.70 -1.73
C ILE A 822 -28.22 -5.03 -0.96
N ARG A 823 -29.29 -5.81 -1.17
CA ARG A 823 -29.47 -7.12 -0.50
C ARG A 823 -28.39 -8.13 -0.89
N ASP A 824 -28.03 -8.20 -2.17
CA ASP A 824 -27.03 -9.14 -2.68
C ASP A 824 -25.63 -8.81 -2.10
N CYS A 825 -25.24 -7.53 -2.07
CA CYS A 825 -24.00 -7.09 -1.43
C CYS A 825 -23.91 -7.48 0.04
N PHE A 826 -25.02 -7.45 0.78
CA PHE A 826 -25.03 -7.80 2.20
C PHE A 826 -25.05 -9.31 2.46
N HIS A 827 -25.75 -10.06 1.61
CA HIS A 827 -25.78 -11.52 1.69
C HIS A 827 -24.39 -12.13 1.48
N GLU A 828 -23.55 -11.55 0.61
CA GLU A 828 -22.18 -12.00 0.37
C GLU A 828 -21.23 -11.78 1.56
N VAL A 829 -21.46 -10.76 2.40
CA VAL A 829 -20.65 -10.48 3.61
C VAL A 829 -21.14 -11.22 4.86
N GLY A 830 -22.08 -12.17 4.69
CA GLY A 830 -22.56 -13.02 5.76
C GLY A 830 -23.57 -12.32 6.68
N ILE A 831 -24.29 -11.34 6.16
CA ILE A 831 -25.28 -10.61 6.93
C ILE A 831 -26.63 -10.60 6.22
N ASN A 832 -27.60 -11.30 6.80
CA ASN A 832 -28.95 -11.42 6.23
C ASN A 832 -29.72 -10.11 6.42
N VAL A 833 -30.12 -9.48 5.31
CA VAL A 833 -30.94 -8.25 5.24
C VAL A 833 -32.42 -8.56 5.21
#